data_AF-A0A8J5YZT3-F1
#
_entry.id   AF-A0A8J5YZT3-F1
#
_cell.length_a   1.000
_cell.length_b   1.000
_cell.length_c   1.000
_cell.angle_alpha   90.00
_cell.angle_beta   90.00
_cell.angle_gamma   90.00
#
_symmetry.space_group_name_H-M   'P 1'
#
loop_
_entity.id
_entity.type
_entity.pdbx_description
1 polymer ?
#
loop_
_entity_poly.entity_id
_entity_poly.type
_entity_poly.pdbx_seq_one_letter_code
_entity_poly.pdbx_strand_id
1 'polypeptide(L)'
;MTVVVTPLSGSEKLRLREVFASVQDSGSLSGYIRTYGFVRFSSPCSHREIIISKSLRRFGINGATRPQLFYGNYGDLPYLLDVQVDEHLFRALAQFWNPAYSCFTFGEVDLVPTVEEYTALLRCPRFQVDRIYSRAANVPTFWKKLMTITGMSEQWITARIKEKGECKCISWDDLKGLILTHPDETKKVDVFALSLYGLMVFPRALGYVDEATTDLFHRLSKRVTSVPAILAETFRSLGKCRKASAGRFIGCTQLLLAWFYSHFRLIDRVICRVFFEDYSPLKDIVTSTRKVDISEKNWIALLQNIQSKDVEWRAPWMVPGEILYRCGSFDWFPLLKIWGAIGYVPLLVLRQFGLRQFVPATHGLAQSEFAYRGADYKKRVGEISSAWNKTCRLKGVAISPATTPEYVEWRGRRINDNIPEPSVEEARPMEEYLQVMPSELEIMKQEFERKNLKLEKRIAKLEEEKIYSSLDVDVQKMEVEKERKEKRKIEEDRDDLKEHYKKAQVSLRRARVGGSSDQLQKEVQEGKARAEYWEKEFQEIQHDPTVELKELKNKVEDLEVALHEGKLRIEQLETQEDYLKGELQQSRGQIKERDHVMGEAITQIREVAKYVQDLAVRADVLSLMCGLSSDIGRELALLLDRVKTLGIRAKAYL
;
A
#
# COMPACT_ATOMS: atom_id res chain seq x y z
N MET A 1 -50.43 -3.54 12.64
CA MET A 1 -49.76 -3.23 13.92
C MET A 1 -49.61 -1.71 14.00
N THR A 2 -50.36 -1.07 14.89
CA THR A 2 -50.51 0.40 14.95
C THR A 2 -49.23 1.05 15.46
N VAL A 3 -48.57 1.88 14.65
CA VAL A 3 -47.34 2.60 15.02
C VAL A 3 -47.71 3.83 15.84
N VAL A 4 -47.42 3.82 17.13
CA VAL A 4 -47.55 4.99 18.01
C VAL A 4 -46.30 5.86 17.82
N VAL A 5 -46.48 7.04 17.23
CA VAL A 5 -45.44 8.09 17.12
C VAL A 5 -45.42 8.90 18.42
N THR A 6 -44.37 8.76 19.22
CA THR A 6 -44.14 9.63 20.38
C THR A 6 -43.49 10.96 19.96
N PRO A 7 -43.95 12.12 20.44
CA PRO A 7 -43.32 13.40 20.13
C PRO A 7 -41.97 13.59 20.85
N LEU A 8 -41.05 14.30 20.21
CA LEU A 8 -39.72 14.66 20.73
C LEU A 8 -39.83 15.48 22.03
N SER A 9 -38.94 15.17 22.99
CA SER A 9 -38.82 15.89 24.26
C SER A 9 -38.27 17.30 24.07
N GLY A 10 -38.54 18.20 25.03
CA GLY A 10 -38.12 19.61 24.96
C GLY A 10 -36.60 19.81 24.82
N SER A 11 -35.79 18.89 25.35
CA SER A 11 -34.32 18.93 25.24
C SER A 11 -33.81 18.53 23.85
N GLU A 12 -34.52 17.64 23.15
CA GLU A 12 -34.20 17.24 21.77
C GLU A 12 -34.54 18.35 20.78
N LYS A 13 -35.63 19.10 21.02
CA LYS A 13 -35.96 20.30 20.25
C LYS A 13 -34.93 21.42 20.45
N LEU A 14 -34.37 21.55 21.65
CA LEU A 14 -33.33 22.54 21.94
C LEU A 14 -32.01 22.20 21.23
N ARG A 15 -31.58 20.93 21.29
CA ARG A 15 -30.37 20.47 20.59
C ARG A 15 -30.48 20.56 19.07
N LEU A 16 -31.66 20.30 18.51
CA LEU A 16 -31.91 20.52 17.09
C LEU A 16 -31.86 22.01 16.75
N ARG A 17 -32.44 22.91 17.58
CA ARG A 17 -32.33 24.36 17.37
C ARG A 17 -30.89 24.87 17.43
N GLU A 18 -30.06 24.36 18.34
CA GLU A 18 -28.63 24.71 18.42
C GLU A 18 -27.84 24.24 17.19
N VAL A 19 -28.13 23.04 16.70
CA VAL A 19 -27.51 22.51 15.47
C VAL A 19 -27.99 23.28 14.24
N PHE A 20 -29.28 23.63 14.14
CA PHE A 20 -29.82 24.42 13.04
C PHE A 20 -29.33 25.87 13.05
N ALA A 21 -29.18 26.50 14.22
CA ALA A 21 -28.60 27.84 14.35
C ALA A 21 -27.12 27.87 13.91
N SER A 22 -26.35 26.82 14.20
CA SER A 22 -24.94 26.71 13.77
C SER A 22 -24.75 26.50 12.26
N VAL A 23 -25.82 26.12 11.55
CA VAL A 23 -25.83 25.87 10.09
C VAL A 23 -26.44 27.05 9.33
N GLN A 24 -27.09 27.99 10.02
CA GLN A 24 -27.73 29.16 9.41
C GLN A 24 -26.76 30.33 9.12
N ASP A 25 -25.56 30.31 9.71
CA ASP A 25 -24.53 31.35 9.53
C ASP A 25 -23.58 31.12 8.33
N SER A 26 -23.69 29.98 7.64
CA SER A 26 -22.96 29.73 6.39
C SER A 26 -23.95 29.73 5.22
N GLY A 27 -24.29 30.91 4.73
CA GLY A 27 -25.30 31.16 3.69
C GLY A 27 -25.02 30.49 2.33
N SER A 28 -25.18 29.17 2.24
CA SER A 28 -25.22 28.42 0.99
C SER A 28 -25.97 27.10 1.20
N LEU A 29 -27.30 27.15 1.18
CA LEU A 29 -28.13 25.96 1.01
C LEU A 29 -29.47 26.30 0.36
N SER A 30 -29.55 26.05 -0.94
CA SER A 30 -30.81 25.73 -1.62
C SER A 30 -30.52 24.59 -2.59
N GLY A 31 -31.04 23.39 -2.28
CA GLY A 31 -31.01 22.23 -3.18
C GLY A 31 -31.01 20.86 -2.50
N TYR A 32 -30.40 20.69 -1.32
CA TYR A 32 -30.03 19.35 -0.84
C TYR A 32 -30.88 18.73 0.27
N ILE A 33 -31.99 19.35 0.68
CA ILE A 33 -32.86 18.78 1.72
C ILE A 33 -34.25 18.53 1.17
N ARG A 34 -34.43 17.38 0.52
CA ARG A 34 -35.68 16.63 0.52
C ARG A 34 -35.36 15.14 0.34
N THR A 35 -36.02 14.32 1.17
CA THR A 35 -36.01 12.85 1.20
C THR A 35 -34.92 12.15 2.01
N TYR A 36 -34.98 12.26 3.34
CA TYR A 36 -34.54 11.17 4.24
C TYR A 36 -35.62 10.93 5.30
N GLY A 37 -36.42 9.88 5.08
CA GLY A 37 -37.31 9.30 6.09
C GLY A 37 -36.48 8.43 7.04
N PHE A 38 -36.64 8.68 8.34
CA PHE A 38 -35.94 7.97 9.41
C PHE A 38 -36.46 6.53 9.56
N VAL A 39 -35.56 5.54 9.47
CA VAL A 39 -35.72 4.23 10.11
C VAL A 39 -34.52 4.00 11.03
N ARG A 40 -34.83 3.61 12.26
CA ARG A 40 -34.00 3.67 13.46
C ARG A 40 -33.10 2.42 13.56
N PHE A 41 -31.86 2.52 13.10
CA PHE A 41 -30.68 1.78 13.62
C PHE A 41 -29.44 2.66 13.38
N SER A 42 -29.32 3.72 14.18
CA SER A 42 -28.19 4.63 14.14
C SER A 42 -27.02 4.05 14.94
N SER A 43 -26.11 3.34 14.26
CA SER A 43 -24.71 3.24 14.71
C SER A 43 -23.91 4.37 14.05
N PRO A 44 -23.37 5.36 14.79
CA PRO A 44 -22.63 6.50 14.22
C PRO A 44 -21.23 6.17 13.68
N CYS A 45 -20.82 4.89 13.66
CA CYS A 45 -19.42 4.51 13.47
C CYS A 45 -18.95 4.65 12.01
N SER A 46 -19.73 4.13 11.06
CA SER A 46 -19.39 4.11 9.63
C SER A 46 -19.23 5.51 9.04
N HIS A 47 -20.23 6.38 9.22
CA HIS A 47 -20.23 7.72 8.63
C HIS A 47 -19.06 8.58 9.12
N ARG A 48 -18.65 8.41 10.37
CA ARG A 48 -17.59 9.22 10.99
C ARG A 48 -16.19 8.75 10.63
N GLU A 49 -15.97 7.45 10.56
CA GLU A 49 -14.71 6.84 10.09
C GLU A 49 -14.51 7.08 8.58
N ILE A 50 -15.60 7.10 7.81
CA ILE A 50 -15.61 7.48 6.39
C ILE A 50 -15.15 8.94 6.20
N ILE A 51 -15.57 9.87 7.05
CA ILE A 51 -15.18 11.29 6.94
C ILE A 51 -13.69 11.48 7.22
N ILE A 52 -13.15 10.86 8.29
CA ILE A 52 -11.73 10.97 8.66
C ILE A 52 -10.84 10.30 7.61
N SER A 53 -11.19 9.09 7.16
CA SER A 53 -10.45 8.41 6.11
C SER A 53 -10.50 9.17 4.78
N LYS A 54 -11.61 9.84 4.43
CA LYS A 54 -11.67 10.74 3.27
C LYS A 54 -10.77 11.96 3.44
N SER A 55 -10.69 12.55 4.64
CA SER A 55 -9.79 13.67 4.94
C SER A 55 -8.32 13.27 4.81
N LEU A 56 -7.94 12.12 5.38
CA LEU A 56 -6.59 11.55 5.25
C LEU A 56 -6.26 11.17 3.80
N ARG A 57 -7.19 10.54 3.07
CA ARG A 57 -7.05 10.25 1.63
C ARG A 57 -6.83 11.50 0.79
N ARG A 58 -7.63 12.55 1.01
CA ARG A 58 -7.48 13.84 0.30
C ARG A 58 -6.14 14.51 0.56
N PHE A 59 -5.61 14.35 1.77
CA PHE A 59 -4.27 14.83 2.10
C PHE A 59 -3.20 14.00 1.38
N GLY A 60 -3.33 12.67 1.41
CA GLY A 60 -2.51 11.72 0.66
C GLY A 60 -1.06 11.65 1.13
N ILE A 61 -0.36 10.56 0.80
CA ILE A 61 1.09 10.41 1.07
C ILE A 61 1.88 11.40 0.21
N ASN A 62 1.43 11.60 -1.04
CA ASN A 62 2.09 12.43 -2.05
C ASN A 62 1.93 13.94 -1.79
N GLY A 63 0.91 14.36 -1.02
CA GLY A 63 0.68 15.77 -0.70
C GLY A 63 1.55 16.31 0.43
N ALA A 64 2.37 15.47 1.08
CA ALA A 64 2.96 15.79 2.37
C ALA A 64 4.34 15.19 2.68
N THR A 65 4.73 14.08 2.04
CA THR A 65 5.93 13.31 2.44
C THR A 65 6.56 12.55 1.27
N ARG A 66 7.85 12.23 1.34
CA ARG A 66 8.49 11.27 0.41
C ARG A 66 7.91 9.87 0.60
N PRO A 67 7.15 9.29 -0.37
CA PRO A 67 6.47 8.01 -0.17
C PRO A 67 7.43 6.87 0.17
N GLN A 68 8.60 6.81 -0.48
CA GLN A 68 9.63 5.80 -0.25
C GLN A 68 10.10 5.76 1.22
N LEU A 69 10.26 6.93 1.85
CA LEU A 69 10.66 7.03 3.26
C LEU A 69 9.56 6.51 4.19
N PHE A 70 8.30 6.74 3.84
CA PHE A 70 7.17 6.21 4.62
C PHE A 70 7.13 4.68 4.56
N TYR A 71 7.13 4.10 3.35
CA TYR A 71 7.07 2.64 3.17
C TYR A 71 8.25 1.93 3.85
N GLY A 72 9.45 2.50 3.81
CA GLY A 72 10.63 1.97 4.50
C GLY A 72 10.52 1.99 6.03
N ASN A 73 9.70 2.88 6.61
CA ASN A 73 9.60 3.06 8.07
C ASN A 73 8.38 2.36 8.67
N TYR A 74 7.24 2.44 7.98
CA TYR A 74 5.92 2.09 8.49
C TYR A 74 5.17 1.09 7.61
N GLY A 75 5.83 0.56 6.57
CA GLY A 75 5.28 -0.45 5.68
C GLY A 75 4.10 0.04 4.86
N ASP A 76 3.17 -0.86 4.60
CA ASP A 76 2.05 -0.72 3.67
C ASP A 76 0.80 -0.07 4.30
N LEU A 77 0.93 0.44 5.52
CA LEU A 77 -0.14 1.12 6.26
C LEU A 77 -0.94 2.15 5.41
N PRO A 78 -0.33 2.94 4.52
CA PRO A 78 -1.09 3.92 3.76
C PRO A 78 -2.09 3.33 2.76
N TYR A 79 -1.86 2.12 2.25
CA TYR A 79 -2.82 1.48 1.33
C TYR A 79 -4.17 1.19 2.00
N LEU A 80 -4.20 1.10 3.34
CA LEU A 80 -5.47 1.02 4.08
C LEU A 80 -6.36 2.23 3.83
N LEU A 81 -5.78 3.41 3.54
CA LEU A 81 -6.59 4.57 3.18
C LEU A 81 -7.43 4.31 1.93
N ASP A 82 -6.99 3.45 1.02
CA ASP A 82 -7.69 3.18 -0.24
C ASP A 82 -8.56 1.93 -0.18
N VAL A 83 -8.46 1.12 0.89
CA VAL A 83 -9.34 -0.02 1.13
C VAL A 83 -10.77 0.48 1.32
N GLN A 84 -11.69 -0.15 0.59
CA GLN A 84 -13.10 0.19 0.65
C GLN A 84 -13.76 -0.45 1.86
N VAL A 85 -14.51 0.36 2.61
CA VAL A 85 -15.28 -0.11 3.77
C VAL A 85 -16.72 -0.33 3.35
N ASP A 86 -17.11 -1.59 3.19
CA ASP A 86 -18.51 -1.98 3.08
C ASP A 86 -19.10 -2.05 4.49
N GLU A 87 -19.98 -1.09 4.79
CA GLU A 87 -20.66 -0.99 6.08
C GLU A 87 -21.62 -2.16 6.32
N HIS A 88 -22.31 -2.64 5.29
CA HIS A 88 -23.25 -3.74 5.40
C HIS A 88 -22.53 -5.05 5.69
N LEU A 89 -21.42 -5.29 5.00
CA LEU A 89 -20.55 -6.44 5.27
C LEU A 89 -20.02 -6.40 6.69
N PHE A 90 -19.46 -5.28 7.14
CA PHE A 90 -18.90 -5.17 8.49
C PHE A 90 -19.97 -5.45 9.57
N ARG A 91 -21.18 -4.90 9.41
CA ARG A 91 -22.28 -5.13 10.34
C ARG A 91 -22.70 -6.59 10.37
N ALA A 92 -22.82 -7.24 9.22
CA ALA A 92 -23.11 -8.66 9.12
C ALA A 92 -22.01 -9.50 9.80
N LEU A 93 -20.74 -9.23 9.46
CA LEU A 93 -19.56 -9.92 9.99
C LEU A 93 -19.50 -9.87 11.52
N ALA A 94 -19.81 -8.71 12.12
CA ALA A 94 -19.81 -8.54 13.58
C ALA A 94 -20.83 -9.45 14.31
N GLN A 95 -21.88 -9.91 13.63
CA GLN A 95 -22.88 -10.83 14.21
C GLN A 95 -22.33 -12.24 14.42
N PHE A 96 -21.33 -12.65 13.63
CA PHE A 96 -20.70 -13.97 13.69
C PHE A 96 -19.48 -14.02 14.61
N TRP A 97 -19.18 -12.92 15.33
CA TRP A 97 -18.11 -12.92 16.32
C TRP A 97 -18.51 -13.73 17.55
N ASN A 98 -17.70 -14.74 17.90
CA ASN A 98 -17.85 -15.58 19.08
C ASN A 98 -16.92 -15.10 20.22
N PRO A 99 -17.43 -14.37 21.24
CA PRO A 99 -16.58 -13.83 22.31
C PRO A 99 -15.98 -14.90 23.24
N ALA A 100 -16.54 -16.12 23.29
CA ALA A 100 -16.03 -17.18 24.14
C ALA A 100 -14.72 -17.79 23.60
N TYR A 101 -14.56 -17.78 22.28
CA TYR A 101 -13.41 -18.34 21.57
C TYR A 101 -12.53 -17.29 20.90
N SER A 102 -12.94 -16.02 20.91
CA SER A 102 -12.25 -14.91 20.23
C SER A 102 -12.02 -15.17 18.74
N CYS A 103 -13.02 -15.72 18.04
CA CYS A 103 -12.98 -16.00 16.61
C CYS A 103 -14.33 -15.71 15.93
N PHE A 104 -14.34 -15.65 14.60
CA PHE A 104 -15.58 -15.70 13.83
C PHE A 104 -16.00 -17.14 13.58
N THR A 105 -17.30 -17.42 13.74
CA THR A 105 -17.88 -18.74 13.48
C THR A 105 -18.98 -18.60 12.43
N PHE A 106 -18.77 -19.21 11.26
CA PHE A 106 -19.71 -19.23 10.13
C PHE A 106 -20.11 -20.68 9.86
N GLY A 107 -21.22 -21.15 10.44
CA GLY A 107 -21.58 -22.57 10.40
C GLY A 107 -20.42 -23.48 10.85
N GLU A 108 -19.91 -24.31 9.94
CA GLU A 108 -18.78 -25.24 10.18
C GLU A 108 -17.38 -24.64 9.95
N VAL A 109 -17.29 -23.33 9.75
CA VAL A 109 -16.04 -22.59 9.52
C VAL A 109 -15.72 -21.71 10.73
N ASP A 110 -14.46 -21.78 11.21
CA ASP A 110 -13.91 -20.82 12.17
C ASP A 110 -12.74 -20.10 11.51
N LEU A 111 -12.72 -18.78 11.61
CA LEU A 111 -11.66 -17.93 11.08
C LEU A 111 -11.41 -16.76 12.04
N VAL A 112 -10.17 -16.29 12.11
CA VAL A 112 -9.82 -15.08 12.85
C VAL A 112 -8.56 -14.45 12.24
N PRO A 113 -8.44 -13.12 12.20
CA PRO A 113 -7.18 -12.50 11.82
C PRO A 113 -6.06 -12.88 12.79
N THR A 114 -4.93 -13.31 12.25
CA THR A 114 -3.76 -13.76 13.04
C THR A 114 -2.64 -12.73 13.08
N VAL A 115 -1.71 -12.88 14.03
CA VAL A 115 -0.53 -12.00 14.16
C VAL A 115 0.32 -12.07 12.89
N GLU A 116 0.46 -13.28 12.37
CA GLU A 116 1.22 -13.60 11.16
C GLU A 116 0.58 -12.93 9.93
N GLU A 117 -0.74 -13.05 9.77
CA GLU A 117 -1.50 -12.43 8.67
C GLU A 117 -1.44 -10.90 8.70
N TYR A 118 -1.70 -10.27 9.85
CA TYR A 118 -1.63 -8.81 9.96
C TYR A 118 -0.20 -8.28 9.80
N THR A 119 0.81 -9.05 10.22
CA THR A 119 2.22 -8.70 9.99
C THR A 119 2.55 -8.72 8.49
N ALA A 120 2.09 -9.75 7.77
CA ALA A 120 2.29 -9.86 6.33
C ALA A 120 1.51 -8.79 5.54
N LEU A 121 0.27 -8.48 5.92
CA LEU A 121 -0.52 -7.41 5.28
C LEU A 121 0.13 -6.03 5.44
N LEU A 122 0.64 -5.70 6.63
CA LEU A 122 1.21 -4.38 6.91
C LEU A 122 2.65 -4.21 6.42
N ARG A 123 3.37 -5.31 6.10
CA ARG A 123 4.77 -5.31 5.62
C ARG A 123 5.67 -4.31 6.35
N CYS A 124 5.69 -4.31 7.67
CA CYS A 124 6.48 -3.34 8.44
C CYS A 124 7.92 -3.84 8.70
N PRO A 125 8.95 -3.36 7.98
CA PRO A 125 10.30 -3.94 8.01
C PRO A 125 11.09 -3.66 9.31
N ARG A 126 10.66 -2.68 10.12
CA ARG A 126 11.38 -2.22 11.32
C ARG A 126 11.08 -3.00 12.60
N PHE A 127 10.15 -3.95 12.58
CA PHE A 127 9.64 -4.59 13.80
C PHE A 127 10.16 -6.01 13.98
N GLN A 128 10.63 -6.32 15.19
CA GLN A 128 10.91 -7.70 15.59
C GLN A 128 9.62 -8.31 16.15
N VAL A 129 9.23 -9.48 15.63
CA VAL A 129 8.01 -10.20 16.04
C VAL A 129 8.00 -10.49 17.55
N ASP A 130 9.18 -10.59 18.17
CA ASP A 130 9.34 -10.99 19.58
C ASP A 130 9.35 -9.84 20.60
N ARG A 131 9.28 -8.56 20.17
CA ARG A 131 9.21 -7.42 21.09
C ARG A 131 7.82 -6.80 21.12
N ILE A 132 7.09 -7.09 22.20
CA ILE A 132 5.74 -6.56 22.41
C ILE A 132 5.67 -5.20 23.08
N TYR A 133 4.56 -4.53 22.77
CA TYR A 133 4.11 -3.39 23.54
C TYR A 133 3.71 -3.84 24.94
N SER A 134 4.40 -3.31 25.95
CA SER A 134 3.97 -3.36 27.36
C SER A 134 3.95 -1.96 27.94
N ARG A 135 2.88 -1.59 28.64
CA ARG A 135 2.79 -0.28 29.29
C ARG A 135 3.76 -0.25 30.48
N ALA A 136 4.91 0.40 30.31
CA ALA A 136 5.96 0.48 31.33
C ALA A 136 5.52 1.29 32.56
N ALA A 137 6.20 1.11 33.69
CA ALA A 137 5.94 1.85 34.91
C ALA A 137 6.47 3.31 34.87
N ASN A 138 7.57 3.56 34.15
CA ASN A 138 8.24 4.87 34.04
C ASN A 138 8.13 5.41 32.60
N VAL A 139 6.98 5.98 32.28
CA VAL A 139 6.67 6.44 30.92
C VAL A 139 6.87 7.96 30.84
N PRO A 140 7.56 8.48 29.81
CA PRO A 140 7.58 9.92 29.55
C PRO A 140 6.15 10.48 29.51
N THR A 141 5.97 11.71 29.98
CA THR A 141 4.68 12.40 29.92
C THR A 141 4.21 12.54 28.47
N PHE A 142 2.89 12.64 28.27
CA PHE A 142 2.28 12.76 26.94
C PHE A 142 2.99 13.78 26.03
N TRP A 143 3.22 14.99 26.55
CA TRP A 143 3.88 16.06 25.80
C TRP A 143 5.34 15.74 25.45
N LYS A 144 6.12 15.09 26.34
CA LYS A 144 7.52 14.68 26.04
C LYS A 144 7.60 13.69 24.89
N LYS A 145 6.62 12.77 24.78
CA LYS A 145 6.54 11.85 23.65
C LYS A 145 6.22 12.59 22.37
N LEU A 146 5.25 13.49 22.41
CA LEU A 146 4.92 14.34 21.28
C LEU A 146 6.13 15.15 20.84
N MET A 147 6.90 15.77 21.76
CA MET A 147 8.15 16.48 21.41
C MET A 147 9.12 15.58 20.65
N THR A 148 9.30 14.35 21.13
CA THR A 148 10.21 13.40 20.49
C THR A 148 9.75 13.05 19.07
N ILE A 149 8.45 12.84 18.89
CA ILE A 149 7.85 12.46 17.61
C ILE A 149 7.82 13.64 16.64
N THR A 150 7.33 14.79 17.09
CA THR A 150 7.08 15.97 16.26
C THR A 150 8.28 16.88 16.09
N GLY A 151 9.27 16.84 16.98
CA GLY A 151 10.40 17.78 17.00
C GLY A 151 10.04 19.17 17.54
N MET A 152 8.81 19.38 18.05
CA MET A 152 8.34 20.70 18.49
C MET A 152 8.73 21.03 19.93
N SER A 153 8.76 22.32 20.27
CA SER A 153 9.00 22.80 21.63
C SER A 153 7.88 22.41 22.59
N GLU A 154 8.21 22.35 23.88
CA GLU A 154 7.23 22.05 24.94
C GLU A 154 6.04 23.01 24.88
N GLN A 155 6.30 24.32 24.75
CA GLN A 155 5.30 25.38 24.69
C GLN A 155 4.31 25.18 23.53
N TRP A 156 4.81 24.78 22.36
CA TRP A 156 3.95 24.56 21.19
C TRP A 156 2.97 23.41 21.42
N ILE A 157 3.44 22.34 22.08
CA ILE A 157 2.67 21.12 22.31
C ILE A 157 1.67 21.31 23.45
N THR A 158 2.10 21.84 24.58
CA THR A 158 1.23 22.02 25.75
C THR A 158 0.07 22.96 25.44
N ALA A 159 0.28 23.98 24.60
CA ALA A 159 -0.78 24.86 24.11
C ALA A 159 -1.84 24.18 23.22
N ARG A 160 -1.52 23.02 22.62
CA ARG A 160 -2.39 22.31 21.66
C ARG A 160 -2.98 21.02 22.21
N ILE A 161 -2.48 20.53 23.34
CA ILE A 161 -3.08 19.41 24.04
C ILE A 161 -4.44 19.84 24.60
N LYS A 162 -5.48 19.07 24.26
CA LYS A 162 -6.85 19.28 24.70
C LYS A 162 -7.35 18.05 25.45
N GLU A 163 -8.22 18.26 26.44
CA GLU A 163 -8.96 17.17 27.06
C GLU A 163 -10.25 16.90 26.28
N LYS A 164 -10.45 15.63 25.90
CA LYS A 164 -11.66 15.14 25.23
C LYS A 164 -12.14 13.88 25.93
N GLY A 165 -13.19 14.03 26.75
CA GLY A 165 -13.64 12.97 27.66
C GLY A 165 -12.56 12.66 28.70
N GLU A 166 -12.24 11.39 28.90
CA GLU A 166 -11.21 10.93 29.86
C GLU A 166 -9.77 10.98 29.30
N CYS A 167 -9.54 11.59 28.14
CA CYS A 167 -8.25 11.51 27.43
C CYS A 167 -7.69 12.87 27.04
N LYS A 168 -6.38 13.03 27.27
CA LYS A 168 -5.58 14.09 26.65
C LYS A 168 -5.28 13.71 25.21
N CYS A 169 -5.42 14.67 24.31
CA CYS A 169 -5.31 14.45 22.88
C CYS A 169 -4.82 15.68 22.12
N ILE A 170 -4.35 15.48 20.90
CA ILE A 170 -3.95 16.52 19.95
C ILE A 170 -4.82 16.42 18.69
N SER A 171 -5.22 17.55 18.10
CA SER A 171 -6.15 17.55 16.96
C SER A 171 -5.46 17.19 15.65
N TRP A 172 -6.22 16.58 14.73
CA TRP A 172 -5.75 16.33 13.36
C TRP A 172 -5.39 17.63 12.65
N ASP A 173 -6.14 18.71 12.85
CA ASP A 173 -5.85 20.00 12.21
C ASP A 173 -4.50 20.58 12.66
N ASP A 174 -4.17 20.45 13.95
CA ASP A 174 -2.86 20.84 14.48
C ASP A 174 -1.73 19.98 13.90
N LEU A 175 -1.92 18.66 13.81
CA LEU A 175 -0.93 17.75 13.23
C LEU A 175 -0.78 17.96 11.72
N LYS A 176 -1.89 18.21 11.01
CA LYS A 176 -1.90 18.48 9.58
C LYS A 176 -1.19 19.78 9.24
N GLY A 177 -1.48 20.85 10.00
CA GLY A 177 -0.76 22.11 9.89
C GLY A 177 0.74 21.91 10.10
N LEU A 178 1.11 21.13 11.12
CA LEU A 178 2.50 20.80 11.37
C LEU A 178 3.16 20.06 10.20
N ILE A 179 2.53 19.03 9.64
CA ILE A 179 3.08 18.27 8.51
C ILE A 179 3.38 19.19 7.32
N LEU A 180 2.50 20.16 7.04
CA LEU A 180 2.68 21.11 5.94
C LEU A 180 3.85 22.07 6.16
N THR A 181 4.10 22.49 7.40
CA THR A 181 5.09 23.53 7.72
C THR A 181 6.42 22.99 8.25
N HIS A 182 6.53 21.70 8.58
CA HIS A 182 7.73 21.16 9.23
C HIS A 182 8.94 21.19 8.27
N PRO A 183 10.14 21.61 8.69
CA PRO A 183 11.31 21.61 7.81
C PRO A 183 11.92 20.22 7.60
N ASP A 184 11.85 19.34 8.61
CA ASP A 184 12.36 17.96 8.53
C ASP A 184 11.32 16.99 7.94
N GLU A 185 11.63 16.41 6.79
CA GLU A 185 10.82 15.41 6.08
C GLU A 185 10.59 14.13 6.90
N THR A 186 11.56 13.72 7.72
CA THR A 186 11.43 12.53 8.58
C THR A 186 10.36 12.75 9.63
N LYS A 187 10.33 13.95 10.22
CA LYS A 187 9.31 14.34 11.20
C LYS A 187 7.93 14.46 10.55
N LYS A 188 7.83 14.95 9.31
CA LYS A 188 6.56 14.92 8.55
C LYS A 188 6.02 13.51 8.43
N VAL A 189 6.88 12.56 8.03
CA VAL A 189 6.54 11.13 7.91
C VAL A 189 6.10 10.54 9.25
N ASP A 190 6.82 10.82 10.34
CA ASP A 190 6.47 10.33 11.67
C ASP A 190 5.13 10.90 12.17
N VAL A 191 4.89 12.20 11.97
CA VAL A 191 3.64 12.86 12.37
C VAL A 191 2.45 12.35 11.53
N PHE A 192 2.65 12.13 10.23
CA PHE A 192 1.63 11.54 9.38
C PHE A 192 1.34 10.09 9.79
N ALA A 193 2.35 9.28 10.08
CA ALA A 193 2.18 7.92 10.58
C ALA A 193 1.45 7.89 11.93
N LEU A 194 1.82 8.75 12.88
CA LEU A 194 1.10 8.92 14.15
C LEU A 194 -0.38 9.23 13.92
N SER A 195 -0.68 10.06 12.92
CA SER A 195 -2.05 10.42 12.55
C SER A 195 -2.81 9.21 12.00
N LEU A 196 -2.22 8.38 11.14
CA LEU A 196 -2.83 7.12 10.70
C LEU A 196 -3.11 6.19 11.88
N TYR A 197 -2.17 6.05 12.81
CA TYR A 197 -2.38 5.23 14.01
C TYR A 197 -3.51 5.76 14.88
N GLY A 198 -3.56 7.05 15.18
CA GLY A 198 -4.56 7.63 16.09
C GLY A 198 -5.94 7.84 15.49
N LEU A 199 -6.03 8.08 14.19
CA LEU A 199 -7.28 8.43 13.52
C LEU A 199 -7.96 7.24 12.83
N MET A 200 -7.19 6.21 12.45
CA MET A 200 -7.70 5.06 11.70
C MET A 200 -7.48 3.74 12.44
N VAL A 201 -6.29 3.50 13.00
CA VAL A 201 -5.98 2.20 13.65
C VAL A 201 -6.56 2.10 15.07
N PHE A 202 -6.43 3.16 15.86
CA PHE A 202 -6.89 3.26 17.25
C PHE A 202 -7.82 4.47 17.48
N PRO A 203 -8.92 4.61 16.72
CA PRO A 203 -9.75 5.81 16.75
C PRO A 203 -10.55 5.93 18.06
N ARG A 204 -10.04 6.69 19.03
CA ARG A 204 -10.73 6.92 20.31
C ARG A 204 -11.60 8.18 20.31
N ALA A 205 -11.05 9.31 19.89
CA ALA A 205 -11.73 10.59 19.81
C ALA A 205 -11.75 11.07 18.35
N LEU A 206 -12.91 11.52 17.88
CA LEU A 206 -13.09 11.86 16.46
C LEU A 206 -12.21 13.05 16.07
N GLY A 207 -11.27 12.84 15.15
CA GLY A 207 -10.37 13.90 14.67
C GLY A 207 -9.25 14.24 15.65
N TYR A 208 -8.99 13.39 16.65
CA TYR A 208 -7.92 13.59 17.62
C TYR A 208 -7.09 12.33 17.83
N VAL A 209 -5.79 12.51 18.09
CA VAL A 209 -4.87 11.45 18.49
C VAL A 209 -4.71 11.48 20.01
N ASP A 210 -4.96 10.36 20.68
CA ASP A 210 -4.94 10.27 22.15
C ASP A 210 -3.56 9.87 22.71
N GLU A 211 -3.40 10.08 24.02
CA GLU A 211 -2.16 9.77 24.74
C GLU A 211 -1.73 8.29 24.61
N ALA A 212 -2.69 7.36 24.62
CA ALA A 212 -2.40 5.93 24.57
C ALA A 212 -1.84 5.52 23.20
N THR A 213 -2.40 6.06 22.11
CA THR A 213 -1.88 5.82 20.76
C THR A 213 -0.50 6.43 20.59
N THR A 214 -0.28 7.64 21.11
CA THR A 214 1.05 8.26 21.12
C THR A 214 2.06 7.45 21.95
N ASP A 215 1.64 6.81 23.05
CA ASP A 215 2.52 5.92 23.82
C ASP A 215 2.96 4.69 23.02
N LEU A 216 2.02 4.03 22.34
CA LEU A 216 2.32 2.92 21.43
C LEU A 216 3.27 3.38 20.32
N PHE A 217 2.94 4.48 19.64
CA PHE A 217 3.72 5.02 18.53
C PHE A 217 5.15 5.38 18.94
N HIS A 218 5.31 6.05 20.09
CA HIS A 218 6.63 6.37 20.63
C HIS A 218 7.48 5.11 20.85
N ARG A 219 6.88 3.96 21.19
CA ARG A 219 7.60 2.69 21.34
C ARG A 219 7.89 1.97 20.03
N LEU A 220 7.17 2.25 18.95
CA LEU A 220 7.49 1.70 17.63
C LEU A 220 8.91 2.10 17.20
N SER A 221 9.36 3.30 17.58
CA SER A 221 10.75 3.74 17.38
C SER A 221 11.80 2.83 18.06
N LYS A 222 11.39 2.01 19.03
CA LYS A 222 12.23 1.05 19.78
C LYS A 222 12.08 -0.39 19.27
N ARG A 223 11.67 -0.56 18.01
CA ARG A 223 11.47 -1.86 17.31
C ARG A 223 10.39 -2.76 17.92
N VAL A 224 9.40 -2.16 18.60
CA VAL A 224 8.22 -2.87 19.11
C VAL A 224 7.19 -3.01 17.99
N THR A 225 6.59 -4.19 17.83
CA THR A 225 5.50 -4.40 16.86
C THR A 225 4.16 -3.87 17.37
N SER A 226 3.39 -3.20 16.50
CA SER A 226 2.02 -2.76 16.78
C SER A 226 0.97 -3.85 16.55
N VAL A 227 1.28 -4.89 15.76
CA VAL A 227 0.30 -5.89 15.29
C VAL A 227 -0.47 -6.58 16.43
N PRO A 228 0.17 -7.07 17.50
CA PRO A 228 -0.55 -7.65 18.64
C PRO A 228 -1.55 -6.69 19.28
N ALA A 229 -1.22 -5.40 19.37
CA ALA A 229 -2.10 -4.38 19.92
C ALA A 229 -3.29 -4.08 19.00
N ILE A 230 -3.07 -4.08 17.67
CA ILE A 230 -4.14 -3.89 16.66
C ILE A 230 -5.15 -5.04 16.74
N LEU A 231 -4.65 -6.28 16.78
CA LEU A 231 -5.51 -7.47 16.91
C LEU A 231 -6.27 -7.48 18.22
N ALA A 232 -5.58 -7.22 19.34
CA ALA A 232 -6.20 -7.18 20.65
C ALA A 232 -7.34 -6.16 20.71
N GLU A 233 -7.15 -4.99 20.10
CA GLU A 233 -8.17 -3.94 20.07
C GLU A 233 -9.35 -4.31 19.16
N THR A 234 -9.06 -4.92 18.01
CA THR A 234 -10.06 -5.47 17.09
C THR A 234 -10.96 -6.49 17.80
N PHE A 235 -10.38 -7.50 18.46
CA PHE A 235 -11.11 -8.57 19.16
C PHE A 235 -11.95 -8.02 20.32
N ARG A 236 -11.35 -7.14 21.13
CA ARG A 236 -12.04 -6.46 22.23
C ARG A 236 -13.24 -5.69 21.70
N SER A 237 -13.09 -5.02 20.56
CA SER A 237 -14.14 -4.18 20.03
C SER A 237 -15.26 -4.98 19.38
N LEU A 238 -14.95 -6.06 18.66
CA LEU A 238 -15.96 -7.02 18.17
C LEU A 238 -16.75 -7.63 19.33
N GLY A 239 -16.07 -8.02 20.41
CA GLY A 239 -16.71 -8.51 21.63
C GLY A 239 -17.70 -7.49 22.24
N LYS A 240 -17.36 -6.19 22.23
CA LYS A 240 -18.29 -5.14 22.69
C LYS A 240 -19.45 -4.89 21.71
N CYS A 241 -19.20 -4.91 20.40
CA CYS A 241 -20.24 -4.79 19.38
C CYS A 241 -21.25 -5.93 19.48
N ARG A 242 -20.82 -7.14 19.88
CA ARG A 242 -21.70 -8.28 20.13
C ARG A 242 -22.49 -8.15 21.44
N LYS A 243 -21.81 -7.82 22.56
CA LYS A 243 -22.42 -7.80 23.90
C LYS A 243 -23.38 -6.62 24.14
N ALA A 244 -23.19 -5.50 23.43
CA ALA A 244 -24.06 -4.35 23.53
C ALA A 244 -24.70 -4.10 22.16
N SER A 245 -26.03 -4.08 22.08
CA SER A 245 -26.78 -3.65 20.89
C SER A 245 -26.50 -2.20 20.44
N ALA A 246 -25.60 -1.49 21.15
CA ALA A 246 -25.11 -0.14 20.88
C ALA A 246 -23.56 -0.02 20.98
N GLY A 247 -22.81 -1.12 20.93
CA GLY A 247 -21.35 -1.10 21.06
C GLY A 247 -20.65 -0.45 19.86
N ARG A 248 -19.83 0.59 20.11
CA ARG A 248 -19.01 1.25 19.09
C ARG A 248 -17.76 0.42 18.76
N PHE A 249 -17.51 0.18 17.47
CA PHE A 249 -16.25 -0.40 17.02
C PHE A 249 -15.11 0.62 17.16
N ILE A 250 -14.00 0.18 17.72
CA ILE A 250 -12.74 0.91 17.92
C ILE A 250 -11.66 -0.04 17.43
N GLY A 251 -11.15 0.21 16.23
CA GLY A 251 -10.16 -0.63 15.55
C GLY A 251 -10.06 -0.24 14.08
N CYS A 252 -9.15 -0.90 13.34
CA CYS A 252 -8.97 -0.66 11.92
C CYS A 252 -9.93 -1.51 11.09
N THR A 253 -11.06 -0.92 10.67
CA THR A 253 -12.08 -1.63 9.87
C THR A 253 -11.51 -2.09 8.53
N GLN A 254 -10.68 -1.26 7.91
CA GLN A 254 -10.04 -1.53 6.62
C GLN A 254 -9.17 -2.78 6.68
N LEU A 255 -8.40 -2.95 7.75
CA LEU A 255 -7.51 -4.10 7.90
C LEU A 255 -8.31 -5.39 8.14
N LEU A 256 -9.40 -5.32 8.92
CA LEU A 256 -10.29 -6.46 9.12
C LEU A 256 -10.98 -6.89 7.82
N LEU A 257 -11.47 -5.93 7.03
CA LEU A 257 -12.10 -6.24 5.74
C LEU A 257 -11.09 -6.74 4.71
N ALA A 258 -9.88 -6.17 4.66
CA ALA A 258 -8.79 -6.68 3.82
C ALA A 258 -8.45 -8.15 4.13
N TRP A 259 -8.41 -8.50 5.42
CA TRP A 259 -8.29 -9.90 5.86
C TRP A 259 -9.49 -10.75 5.39
N PHE A 260 -10.71 -10.28 5.61
CA PHE A 260 -11.92 -11.01 5.22
C PHE A 260 -11.93 -11.31 3.71
N TYR A 261 -11.68 -10.29 2.88
CA TYR A 261 -11.63 -10.46 1.43
C TYR A 261 -10.60 -11.50 0.99
N SER A 262 -9.49 -11.64 1.72
CA SER A 262 -8.42 -12.60 1.43
C SER A 262 -8.84 -14.06 1.62
N HIS A 263 -9.84 -14.35 2.46
CA HIS A 263 -10.31 -15.71 2.75
C HIS A 263 -11.59 -16.11 2.01
N PHE A 264 -12.32 -15.15 1.43
CA PHE A 264 -13.62 -15.41 0.80
C PHE A 264 -13.63 -15.18 -0.71
N ARG A 265 -12.46 -15.30 -1.37
CA ARG A 265 -12.29 -15.21 -2.82
C ARG A 265 -12.93 -13.96 -3.46
N LEU A 266 -13.05 -12.87 -2.69
CA LEU A 266 -13.48 -11.55 -3.16
C LEU A 266 -12.32 -10.77 -3.81
N ILE A 267 -11.15 -11.41 -3.91
CA ILE A 267 -9.94 -10.93 -4.57
C ILE A 267 -9.52 -12.00 -5.58
N ASP A 268 -9.14 -11.57 -6.78
CA ASP A 268 -8.57 -12.40 -7.84
C ASP A 268 -7.41 -13.26 -7.26
N ARG A 269 -7.46 -14.59 -7.46
CA ARG A 269 -6.42 -15.50 -6.95
C ARG A 269 -5.07 -15.19 -7.59
N VAL A 270 -4.04 -14.88 -6.79
CA VAL A 270 -2.67 -14.78 -7.30
C VAL A 270 -1.65 -15.38 -6.33
N ILE A 271 -1.39 -16.69 -6.45
CA ILE A 271 -0.36 -17.41 -5.68
C ILE A 271 1.05 -16.96 -6.09
N CYS A 272 1.24 -16.43 -7.31
CA CYS A 272 2.57 -16.11 -7.85
C CYS A 272 3.10 -14.71 -7.53
N ARG A 273 2.31 -13.82 -6.91
CA ARG A 273 2.73 -12.44 -6.64
C ARG A 273 3.67 -12.31 -5.43
N VAL A 274 3.60 -13.25 -4.50
CA VAL A 274 4.35 -13.24 -3.23
C VAL A 274 5.86 -13.29 -3.41
N PHE A 275 6.32 -13.75 -4.58
CA PHE A 275 7.75 -13.88 -4.90
C PHE A 275 8.38 -12.60 -5.49
N PHE A 276 7.64 -11.52 -5.67
CA PHE A 276 8.20 -10.22 -6.07
C PHE A 276 8.50 -9.37 -4.84
N GLU A 277 9.72 -8.84 -4.71
CA GLU A 277 10.13 -8.00 -3.57
C GLU A 277 9.24 -6.75 -3.39
N ASP A 278 8.67 -6.24 -4.48
CA ASP A 278 7.76 -5.07 -4.51
C ASP A 278 6.27 -5.40 -4.26
N TYR A 279 5.92 -6.67 -4.02
CA TYR A 279 4.53 -7.07 -3.88
C TYR A 279 3.91 -6.65 -2.54
N SER A 280 2.87 -5.84 -2.58
CA SER A 280 2.11 -5.42 -1.41
C SER A 280 0.73 -6.08 -1.42
N PRO A 281 0.40 -6.92 -0.42
CA PRO A 281 -0.93 -7.52 -0.29
C PRO A 281 -2.04 -6.47 -0.23
N LEU A 282 -1.87 -5.43 0.59
CA LEU A 282 -2.86 -4.37 0.72
C LEU A 282 -3.07 -3.60 -0.57
N LYS A 283 -1.99 -3.32 -1.32
CA LYS A 283 -2.09 -2.69 -2.63
C LYS A 283 -2.90 -3.53 -3.61
N ASP A 284 -2.68 -4.85 -3.61
CA ASP A 284 -3.42 -5.77 -4.47
C ASP A 284 -4.91 -5.80 -4.11
N ILE A 285 -5.21 -5.91 -2.82
CA ILE A 285 -6.58 -5.85 -2.31
C ILE A 285 -7.27 -4.58 -2.80
N VAL A 286 -6.62 -3.41 -2.70
CA VAL A 286 -7.17 -2.15 -3.19
C VAL A 286 -7.46 -2.17 -4.69
N THR A 287 -6.59 -2.77 -5.50
CA THR A 287 -6.78 -2.83 -6.96
C THR A 287 -7.80 -3.86 -7.41
N SER A 288 -7.95 -4.93 -6.65
CA SER A 288 -8.66 -6.15 -7.07
C SER A 288 -10.03 -6.30 -6.39
N THR A 289 -10.31 -5.56 -5.31
CA THR A 289 -11.61 -5.59 -4.63
C THR A 289 -12.70 -4.96 -5.52
N ARG A 290 -13.61 -5.78 -6.03
CA ARG A 290 -14.80 -5.32 -6.76
C ARG A 290 -15.84 -4.78 -5.78
N LYS A 291 -16.49 -3.67 -6.14
CA LYS A 291 -17.68 -3.21 -5.41
C LYS A 291 -18.84 -4.14 -5.70
N VAL A 292 -19.36 -4.78 -4.66
CA VAL A 292 -20.63 -5.49 -4.74
C VAL A 292 -21.60 -4.80 -3.80
N ASP A 293 -22.69 -4.26 -4.33
CA ASP A 293 -23.72 -3.57 -3.54
C ASP A 293 -24.67 -4.64 -2.96
N ILE A 294 -24.25 -5.21 -1.82
CA ILE A 294 -24.98 -6.27 -1.14
C ILE A 294 -25.56 -5.70 0.15
N SER A 295 -26.88 -5.87 0.32
CA SER A 295 -27.56 -5.47 1.56
C SER A 295 -27.08 -6.29 2.76
N GLU A 296 -27.17 -5.71 3.96
CA GLU A 296 -26.79 -6.39 5.21
C GLU A 296 -27.51 -7.75 5.38
N LYS A 297 -28.80 -7.83 5.03
CA LYS A 297 -29.57 -9.08 5.10
C LYS A 297 -28.98 -10.16 4.19
N ASN A 298 -28.59 -9.79 2.97
CA ASN A 298 -28.01 -10.74 2.02
C ASN A 298 -26.61 -11.18 2.47
N TRP A 299 -25.81 -10.26 3.03
CA TRP A 299 -24.54 -10.62 3.65
C TRP A 299 -24.70 -11.62 4.80
N ILE A 300 -25.68 -11.41 5.68
CA ILE A 300 -25.97 -12.36 6.77
C ILE A 300 -26.35 -13.73 6.22
N ALA A 301 -27.23 -13.79 5.22
CA ALA A 301 -27.65 -15.05 4.59
C ALA A 301 -26.47 -15.77 3.92
N LEU A 302 -25.58 -15.04 3.25
CA LEU A 302 -24.35 -15.61 2.68
C LEU A 302 -23.45 -16.19 3.78
N LEU A 303 -23.21 -15.40 4.83
CA LEU A 303 -22.33 -15.80 5.93
C LEU A 303 -22.87 -17.00 6.73
N GLN A 304 -24.19 -17.14 6.85
CA GLN A 304 -24.85 -18.29 7.48
C GLN A 304 -24.61 -19.61 6.72
N ASN A 305 -24.45 -19.54 5.40
CA ASN A 305 -24.41 -20.70 4.52
C ASN A 305 -23.01 -21.03 3.98
N ILE A 306 -21.96 -20.36 4.49
CA ILE A 306 -20.58 -20.64 4.13
C ILE A 306 -20.23 -22.11 4.40
N GLN A 307 -19.66 -22.77 3.39
CA GLN A 307 -19.10 -24.10 3.49
C GLN A 307 -17.58 -24.06 3.48
N SER A 308 -16.96 -25.14 3.96
CA SER A 308 -15.50 -25.28 3.97
C SER A 308 -14.83 -25.17 2.59
N LYS A 309 -15.58 -25.41 1.49
CA LYS A 309 -15.08 -25.32 0.10
C LYS A 309 -15.04 -23.87 -0.42
N ASP A 310 -15.83 -22.99 0.19
CA ASP A 310 -15.97 -21.58 -0.19
C ASP A 310 -14.86 -20.72 0.44
N VAL A 311 -14.20 -21.27 1.47
CA VAL A 311 -13.10 -20.62 2.18
C VAL A 311 -11.78 -20.89 1.50
N GLU A 312 -11.09 -19.82 1.15
CA GLU A 312 -9.66 -19.86 0.88
C GLU A 312 -8.93 -19.90 2.23
N TRP A 313 -8.67 -21.11 2.71
CA TRP A 313 -8.12 -21.32 4.05
C TRP A 313 -6.84 -20.54 4.24
N ARG A 314 -5.90 -20.69 3.32
CA ARG A 314 -4.64 -19.98 3.37
C ARG A 314 -4.69 -18.77 2.44
N ALA A 315 -4.55 -17.58 2.99
CA ALA A 315 -4.50 -16.36 2.18
C ALA A 315 -3.37 -16.46 1.13
N PRO A 316 -3.60 -16.09 -0.14
CA PRO A 316 -2.64 -16.31 -1.23
C PRO A 316 -1.29 -15.64 -1.02
N TRP A 317 -1.28 -14.53 -0.27
CA TRP A 317 -0.08 -13.76 0.04
C TRP A 317 0.73 -14.27 1.26
N MET A 318 0.22 -15.26 2.00
CA MET A 318 0.90 -15.80 3.17
C MET A 318 2.07 -16.69 2.78
N VAL A 319 3.29 -16.30 3.16
CA VAL A 319 4.50 -17.16 3.07
C VAL A 319 4.44 -18.23 4.16
N PRO A 320 4.80 -19.51 3.87
CA PRO A 320 4.80 -20.54 4.91
C PRO A 320 5.78 -20.14 6.01
N GLY A 321 5.35 -20.20 7.27
CA GLY A 321 6.13 -19.73 8.40
C GLY A 321 5.82 -20.48 9.68
N GLU A 322 6.51 -20.07 10.74
CA GLU A 322 6.26 -20.54 12.10
C GLU A 322 5.04 -19.84 12.69
N ILE A 323 4.19 -20.61 13.40
CA ILE A 323 2.95 -20.10 14.01
C ILE A 323 3.15 -20.03 15.51
N LEU A 324 2.84 -18.89 16.13
CA LEU A 324 2.80 -18.78 17.59
C LEU A 324 1.67 -19.64 18.13
N TYR A 325 1.89 -20.43 19.19
CA TYR A 325 0.80 -21.23 19.77
C TYR A 325 0.75 -21.29 21.29
N ARG A 326 1.86 -20.98 21.98
CA ARG A 326 1.92 -20.96 23.45
C ARG A 326 2.79 -19.80 23.92
N CYS A 327 2.46 -19.23 25.09
CA CYS A 327 3.19 -18.11 25.68
C CYS A 327 3.44 -18.38 27.17
N GLY A 328 4.68 -18.70 27.56
CA GLY A 328 5.00 -19.04 28.94
C GLY A 328 4.15 -20.20 29.46
N SER A 329 3.42 -19.97 30.56
CA SER A 329 2.49 -20.93 31.18
C SER A 329 1.06 -20.88 30.61
N PHE A 330 0.79 -19.99 29.65
CA PHE A 330 -0.53 -19.88 29.04
C PHE A 330 -0.62 -20.81 27.83
N ASP A 331 -1.64 -21.67 27.81
CA ASP A 331 -2.00 -22.52 26.65
C ASP A 331 -2.59 -21.73 25.46
N TRP A 332 -2.69 -20.42 25.63
CA TRP A 332 -3.16 -19.45 24.68
C TRP A 332 -2.25 -18.21 24.74
N PHE A 333 -2.45 -17.27 23.82
CA PHE A 333 -1.56 -16.14 23.63
C PHE A 333 -2.16 -14.84 24.18
N PRO A 334 -1.63 -14.25 25.27
CA PRO A 334 -2.14 -13.01 25.85
C PRO A 334 -1.69 -11.79 25.02
N LEU A 335 -2.61 -11.14 24.30
CA LEU A 335 -2.30 -9.93 23.56
C LEU A 335 -2.48 -8.68 24.45
N LEU A 336 -1.40 -7.92 24.63
CA LEU A 336 -1.46 -6.62 25.31
C LEU A 336 -2.00 -5.54 24.35
N LYS A 337 -3.13 -4.91 24.73
CA LYS A 337 -3.72 -3.75 24.03
C LYS A 337 -3.25 -2.46 24.69
N ILE A 338 -3.53 -1.33 24.04
CA ILE A 338 -3.23 0.01 24.58
C ILE A 338 -4.11 0.37 25.81
N TRP A 339 -5.21 -0.37 26.04
CA TRP A 339 -6.15 -0.13 27.15
C TRP A 339 -6.40 -1.35 28.07
N GLY A 340 -5.57 -2.41 28.04
CA GLY A 340 -5.77 -3.67 28.78
C GLY A 340 -5.10 -4.89 28.12
N ALA A 341 -5.70 -6.08 28.23
CA ALA A 341 -5.28 -7.28 27.49
C ALA A 341 -6.49 -8.13 27.02
N ILE A 342 -6.27 -9.07 26.11
CA ILE A 342 -7.22 -10.11 25.69
C ILE A 342 -6.47 -11.37 25.24
N GLY A 343 -7.03 -12.56 25.49
CA GLY A 343 -6.47 -13.82 25.02
C GLY A 343 -6.82 -14.12 23.56
N TYR A 344 -5.89 -14.76 22.89
CA TYR A 344 -5.93 -15.17 21.49
C TYR A 344 -5.48 -16.63 21.38
N VAL A 345 -6.20 -17.47 20.62
CA VAL A 345 -5.84 -18.89 20.43
C VAL A 345 -5.58 -19.16 18.95
N PRO A 346 -4.33 -18.98 18.48
CA PRO A 346 -3.95 -19.29 17.10
C PRO A 346 -4.29 -20.72 16.69
N LEU A 347 -4.24 -21.67 17.64
CA LEU A 347 -4.57 -23.07 17.41
C LEU A 347 -6.04 -23.31 17.01
N LEU A 348 -6.95 -22.36 17.22
CA LEU A 348 -8.34 -22.48 16.74
C LEU A 348 -8.45 -22.44 15.22
N VAL A 349 -7.43 -21.92 14.53
CA VAL A 349 -7.47 -21.63 13.10
C VAL A 349 -6.25 -22.16 12.35
N LEU A 350 -5.78 -23.35 12.73
CA LEU A 350 -4.65 -24.03 12.07
C LEU A 350 -4.86 -24.21 10.57
N ARG A 351 -6.13 -24.35 10.14
CA ARG A 351 -6.49 -24.41 8.73
C ARG A 351 -6.06 -23.16 7.97
N GLN A 352 -6.05 -21.96 8.60
CA GLN A 352 -5.58 -20.73 7.95
C GLN A 352 -4.11 -20.79 7.53
N PHE A 353 -3.34 -21.67 8.16
CA PHE A 353 -1.94 -21.92 7.84
C PHE A 353 -1.73 -23.14 6.95
N GLY A 354 -2.82 -23.76 6.46
CA GLY A 354 -2.78 -25.02 5.74
C GLY A 354 -2.36 -26.19 6.64
N LEU A 355 -2.71 -26.17 7.93
CA LEU A 355 -2.43 -27.28 8.84
C LEU A 355 -3.73 -28.02 9.21
N ARG A 356 -3.57 -29.28 9.63
CA ARG A 356 -4.69 -30.08 10.12
C ARG A 356 -5.22 -29.50 11.44
N GLN A 357 -6.52 -29.31 11.51
CA GLN A 357 -7.20 -28.79 12.70
C GLN A 357 -7.51 -29.91 13.69
N PHE A 358 -7.04 -29.74 14.92
CA PHE A 358 -7.37 -30.58 16.07
C PHE A 358 -8.00 -29.73 17.18
N VAL A 359 -8.43 -30.36 18.28
CA VAL A 359 -9.03 -29.68 19.43
C VAL A 359 -8.02 -28.76 20.13
N PRO A 360 -8.22 -27.43 20.14
CA PRO A 360 -7.28 -26.52 20.78
C PRO A 360 -7.54 -26.42 22.28
N ALA A 361 -6.49 -26.08 23.04
CA ALA A 361 -6.63 -25.74 24.44
C ALA A 361 -7.21 -24.33 24.60
N THR A 362 -8.44 -24.22 25.11
CA THR A 362 -9.15 -22.94 25.30
C THR A 362 -9.46 -22.63 26.77
N HIS A 363 -8.89 -23.40 27.70
CA HIS A 363 -9.15 -23.22 29.14
C HIS A 363 -8.68 -21.84 29.63
N GLY A 364 -9.53 -21.13 30.38
CA GLY A 364 -9.24 -19.80 30.90
C GLY A 364 -9.29 -18.66 29.87
N LEU A 365 -9.51 -18.94 28.58
CA LEU A 365 -9.55 -17.92 27.53
C LEU A 365 -10.63 -16.87 27.77
N ALA A 366 -11.85 -17.29 28.13
CA ALA A 366 -12.97 -16.37 28.37
C ALA A 366 -12.73 -15.38 29.53
N GLN A 367 -11.79 -15.69 30.44
CA GLN A 367 -11.43 -14.89 31.62
C GLN A 367 -10.15 -14.08 31.40
N SER A 368 -9.52 -14.20 30.23
CA SER A 368 -8.26 -13.54 29.90
C SER A 368 -8.37 -12.03 29.71
N GLU A 369 -9.56 -11.52 29.39
CA GLU A 369 -9.76 -10.10 29.12
C GLU A 369 -9.72 -9.27 30.41
N PHE A 370 -8.89 -8.23 30.43
CA PHE A 370 -8.94 -7.20 31.47
C PHE A 370 -8.63 -5.81 30.91
N ALA A 371 -8.98 -4.77 31.67
CA ALA A 371 -8.66 -3.38 31.38
C ALA A 371 -7.49 -2.90 32.24
N TYR A 372 -6.75 -1.87 31.81
CA TYR A 372 -5.75 -1.18 32.64
C TYR A 372 -6.40 -0.30 33.71
N ARG A 373 -7.24 -0.89 34.57
CA ARG A 373 -7.93 -0.29 35.71
C ARG A 373 -7.87 -1.29 36.89
N GLY A 374 -7.83 -0.79 38.12
CA GLY A 374 -7.74 -1.61 39.34
C GLY A 374 -6.32 -1.72 39.92
N ALA A 375 -6.17 -2.36 41.09
CA ALA A 375 -4.87 -2.46 41.77
C ALA A 375 -3.92 -3.47 41.09
N ASP A 376 -4.45 -4.56 40.54
CA ASP A 376 -3.65 -5.72 40.12
C ASP A 376 -3.23 -5.73 38.65
N TYR A 377 -3.70 -4.79 37.82
CA TYR A 377 -3.42 -4.84 36.38
C TYR A 377 -1.92 -4.73 36.08
N LYS A 378 -1.15 -3.99 36.89
CA LYS A 378 0.30 -3.83 36.70
C LYS A 378 1.03 -5.17 36.87
N LYS A 379 0.62 -5.95 37.87
CA LYS A 379 1.15 -7.31 38.11
C LYS A 379 0.83 -8.22 36.92
N ARG A 380 -0.43 -8.25 36.46
CA ARG A 380 -0.84 -9.03 35.28
C ARG A 380 -0.12 -8.63 34.00
N VAL A 381 0.11 -7.33 33.77
CA VAL A 381 0.92 -6.85 32.64
C VAL A 381 2.36 -7.32 32.75
N GLY A 382 2.95 -7.33 33.94
CA GLY A 382 4.29 -7.86 34.19
C GLY A 382 4.39 -9.36 33.91
N GLU A 383 3.41 -10.15 34.36
CA GLU A 383 3.31 -11.60 34.10
C GLU A 383 3.22 -11.88 32.60
N ILE A 384 2.33 -11.19 31.89
CA ILE A 384 2.19 -11.32 30.43
C ILE A 384 3.49 -10.92 29.74
N SER A 385 4.08 -9.78 30.10
CA SER A 385 5.33 -9.30 29.49
C SER A 385 6.48 -10.31 29.67
N SER A 386 6.54 -10.97 30.83
CA SER A 386 7.51 -12.03 31.10
C SER A 386 7.22 -13.29 30.28
N ALA A 387 5.95 -13.69 30.16
CA ALA A 387 5.53 -14.85 29.37
C ALA A 387 5.91 -14.71 27.88
N TRP A 388 5.85 -13.49 27.32
CA TRP A 388 6.25 -13.20 25.94
C TRP A 388 7.75 -13.38 25.67
N ASN A 389 8.59 -13.45 26.70
CA ASN A 389 9.99 -13.86 26.52
C ASN A 389 10.16 -15.38 26.35
N LYS A 390 9.07 -16.16 26.49
CA LYS A 390 9.02 -17.61 26.43
C LYS A 390 7.93 -18.09 25.46
N THR A 391 7.98 -17.62 24.21
CA THR A 391 7.02 -18.03 23.18
C THR A 391 7.39 -19.39 22.59
N CYS A 392 6.38 -20.21 22.31
CA CYS A 392 6.56 -21.44 21.55
C CYS A 392 5.95 -21.27 20.16
N ARG A 393 6.67 -21.78 19.17
CA ARG A 393 6.30 -21.72 17.76
C ARG A 393 6.18 -23.12 17.18
N LEU A 394 5.20 -23.30 16.31
CA LEU A 394 4.96 -24.53 15.58
C LEU A 394 5.44 -24.33 14.14
N LYS A 395 6.35 -25.19 13.69
CA LYS A 395 6.72 -25.28 12.27
C LYS A 395 5.94 -26.42 11.64
N GLY A 396 4.93 -26.08 10.85
CA GLY A 396 4.11 -27.06 10.15
C GLY A 396 4.49 -27.18 8.68
N VAL A 397 4.42 -28.40 8.15
CA VAL A 397 4.36 -28.61 6.69
C VAL A 397 2.92 -28.42 6.28
N ALA A 398 2.66 -27.56 5.29
CA ALA A 398 1.31 -27.35 4.80
C ALA A 398 0.75 -28.67 4.23
N ILE A 399 -0.35 -29.13 4.83
CA ILE A 399 -1.14 -30.29 4.42
C ILE A 399 -2.50 -29.74 3.93
N SER A 400 -3.25 -30.49 3.12
CA SER A 400 -4.63 -30.12 2.82
C SER A 400 -5.39 -29.77 4.12
N PRO A 401 -6.09 -28.61 4.21
CA PRO A 401 -6.68 -28.08 5.44
C PRO A 401 -7.86 -28.95 5.91
N ALA A 402 -7.55 -30.08 6.54
CA ALA A 402 -8.49 -31.08 7.04
C ALA A 402 -8.76 -30.91 8.54
N THR A 403 -9.87 -31.45 9.03
CA THR A 403 -10.25 -31.51 10.44
C THR A 403 -10.08 -32.93 10.97
N THR A 404 -9.78 -33.09 12.26
CA THR A 404 -9.89 -34.40 12.93
C THR A 404 -11.34 -34.67 13.36
N PRO A 405 -11.76 -35.95 13.50
CA PRO A 405 -13.10 -36.29 14.00
C PRO A 405 -13.38 -35.70 15.38
N GLU A 406 -12.39 -35.70 16.28
CA GLU A 406 -12.52 -35.17 17.64
C GLU A 406 -12.74 -33.66 17.62
N TYR A 407 -12.13 -32.94 16.66
CA TYR A 407 -12.39 -31.52 16.49
C TYR A 407 -13.83 -31.25 16.05
N VAL A 408 -14.37 -32.06 15.12
CA VAL A 408 -15.76 -31.94 14.67
C VAL A 408 -16.72 -32.19 15.84
N GLU A 409 -16.48 -33.23 16.64
CA GLU A 409 -17.29 -33.51 17.82
C GLU A 409 -17.19 -32.41 18.89
N TRP A 410 -15.97 -31.96 19.20
CA TRP A 410 -15.74 -30.87 20.15
C TRP A 410 -16.43 -29.58 19.70
N ARG A 411 -16.37 -29.25 18.40
CA ARG A 411 -17.04 -28.09 17.81
C ARG A 411 -18.56 -28.18 17.96
N GLY A 412 -19.15 -29.34 17.70
CA GLY A 412 -20.61 -29.57 17.81
C GLY A 412 -21.13 -29.43 19.25
N ARG A 413 -20.25 -29.56 20.25
CA ARG A 413 -20.58 -29.38 21.68
C ARG A 413 -20.34 -27.94 22.18
N ARG A 414 -19.87 -27.01 21.35
CA ARG A 414 -19.60 -25.62 21.76
C ARG A 414 -20.89 -24.85 22.03
N ILE A 415 -20.84 -23.98 23.03
CA ILE A 415 -21.90 -23.01 23.28
C ILE A 415 -21.81 -21.92 22.19
N ASN A 416 -22.70 -22.00 21.22
CA ASN A 416 -22.80 -21.09 20.08
C ASN A 416 -24.10 -20.25 20.11
N ASP A 417 -24.73 -20.09 21.27
CA ASP A 417 -26.02 -19.40 21.47
C ASP A 417 -26.05 -17.96 20.88
N ASN A 418 -24.86 -17.40 20.63
CA ASN A 418 -24.68 -16.06 20.06
C ASN A 418 -24.32 -16.07 18.57
N ILE A 419 -24.44 -17.18 17.85
CA ILE A 419 -24.14 -17.25 16.41
C ILE A 419 -25.44 -17.43 15.64
N PRO A 420 -25.70 -16.65 14.57
CA PRO A 420 -26.88 -16.85 13.73
C PRO A 420 -26.94 -18.29 13.18
N GLU A 421 -28.08 -18.95 13.32
CA GLU A 421 -28.29 -20.31 12.81
C GLU A 421 -28.34 -20.33 11.28
N PRO A 422 -27.99 -21.46 10.63
CA PRO A 422 -28.15 -21.63 9.18
C PRO A 422 -29.61 -21.41 8.75
N SER A 423 -29.84 -20.67 7.67
CA SER A 423 -31.18 -20.46 7.12
C SER A 423 -31.63 -21.67 6.30
N VAL A 424 -32.90 -22.08 6.44
CA VAL A 424 -33.51 -23.15 5.60
C VAL A 424 -33.88 -22.64 4.19
N GLU A 425 -33.97 -21.32 4.01
CA GLU A 425 -34.15 -20.70 2.70
C GLU A 425 -32.88 -20.90 1.85
N GLU A 426 -33.04 -21.49 0.65
CA GLU A 426 -31.98 -21.71 -0.33
C GLU A 426 -31.26 -20.38 -0.63
N ALA A 427 -30.14 -20.14 0.06
CA ALA A 427 -29.26 -19.04 -0.27
C ALA A 427 -28.71 -19.28 -1.67
N ARG A 428 -28.83 -18.28 -2.55
CA ARG A 428 -28.18 -18.32 -3.85
C ARG A 428 -26.69 -18.63 -3.65
N PRO A 429 -26.10 -19.56 -4.42
CA PRO A 429 -24.70 -19.91 -4.30
C PRO A 429 -23.81 -18.67 -4.41
N MET A 430 -22.71 -18.65 -3.66
CA MET A 430 -21.76 -17.53 -3.67
C MET A 430 -21.28 -17.23 -5.09
N GLU A 431 -21.21 -18.25 -5.94
CA GLU A 431 -20.92 -18.21 -7.37
C GLU A 431 -21.94 -17.42 -8.21
N GLU A 432 -23.18 -17.23 -7.75
CA GLU A 432 -24.19 -16.42 -8.47
C GLU A 432 -24.00 -14.91 -8.21
N TYR A 433 -23.47 -14.54 -7.03
CA TYR A 433 -23.09 -13.15 -6.72
C TYR A 433 -21.69 -12.79 -7.24
N LEU A 434 -20.80 -13.79 -7.35
CA LEU A 434 -19.45 -13.65 -7.90
C LEU A 434 -19.48 -14.00 -9.39
N GLN A 435 -19.62 -13.00 -10.29
CA GLN A 435 -19.42 -13.21 -11.73
C GLN A 435 -18.15 -14.03 -11.97
N VAL A 436 -18.26 -15.08 -12.79
CA VAL A 436 -17.21 -16.05 -13.17
C VAL A 436 -15.82 -15.41 -13.11
N MET A 437 -15.04 -15.81 -12.10
CA MET A 437 -13.69 -15.32 -11.92
C MET A 437 -12.78 -15.85 -13.04
N PRO A 438 -11.95 -15.01 -13.67
CA PRO A 438 -10.92 -15.48 -14.59
C PRO A 438 -10.00 -16.48 -13.88
N SER A 439 -9.47 -17.45 -14.62
CA SER A 439 -8.55 -18.43 -14.04
C SER A 439 -7.25 -17.75 -13.55
N GLU A 440 -6.53 -18.38 -12.61
CA GLU A 440 -5.22 -17.92 -12.10
C GLU A 440 -4.24 -17.60 -13.25
N LEU A 441 -4.38 -18.33 -14.35
CA LEU A 441 -3.64 -18.17 -15.59
C LEU A 441 -3.95 -16.85 -16.30
N GLU A 442 -5.22 -16.53 -16.38
CA GLU A 442 -5.73 -15.39 -17.13
C GLU A 442 -5.41 -14.07 -16.42
N ILE A 443 -5.42 -14.08 -15.09
CA ILE A 443 -4.96 -12.96 -14.26
C ILE A 443 -3.46 -12.73 -14.44
N MET A 444 -2.64 -13.80 -14.42
CA MET A 444 -1.20 -13.70 -14.63
C MET A 444 -0.86 -13.13 -16.01
N LYS A 445 -1.58 -13.59 -17.04
CA LYS A 445 -1.46 -13.10 -18.41
C LYS A 445 -1.79 -11.60 -18.51
N GLN A 446 -2.94 -11.18 -17.97
CA GLN A 446 -3.36 -9.78 -17.98
C GLN A 446 -2.39 -8.86 -17.24
N GLU A 447 -1.82 -9.31 -16.11
CA GLU A 447 -0.85 -8.50 -15.37
C GLU A 447 0.46 -8.34 -16.13
N PHE A 448 0.93 -9.41 -16.78
CA PHE A 448 2.11 -9.33 -17.60
C PHE A 448 1.89 -8.40 -18.79
N GLU A 449 0.74 -8.49 -19.47
CA GLU A 449 0.33 -7.55 -20.51
C GLU A 449 0.34 -6.10 -19.99
N ARG A 450 -0.16 -5.87 -18.77
CA ARG A 450 -0.16 -4.55 -18.13
C ARG A 450 1.27 -4.05 -17.82
N LYS A 451 2.17 -4.92 -17.33
CA LYS A 451 3.58 -4.57 -17.07
C LYS A 451 4.30 -4.23 -18.38
N ASN A 452 4.09 -5.03 -19.42
CA ASN A 452 4.62 -4.76 -20.76
C ASN A 452 4.13 -3.42 -21.29
N LEU A 453 2.83 -3.16 -21.23
CA LEU A 453 2.26 -1.89 -21.68
C LEU A 453 2.86 -0.69 -20.93
N LYS A 454 3.15 -0.85 -19.63
CA LYS A 454 3.78 0.20 -18.82
C LYS A 454 5.24 0.44 -19.25
N LEU A 455 6.00 -0.61 -19.55
CA LEU A 455 7.37 -0.51 -20.08
C LEU A 455 7.36 0.13 -21.48
N GLU A 456 6.46 -0.30 -22.36
CA GLU A 456 6.29 0.26 -23.70
C GLU A 456 5.99 1.77 -23.64
N LYS A 457 5.09 2.20 -22.75
CA LYS A 457 4.81 3.63 -22.53
C LYS A 457 6.03 4.42 -22.03
N ARG A 458 6.87 3.81 -21.19
CA ARG A 458 8.10 4.45 -20.70
C ARG A 458 9.15 4.57 -21.80
N ILE A 459 9.32 3.53 -22.61
CA ILE A 459 10.22 3.53 -23.77
C ILE A 459 9.78 4.62 -24.75
N ALA A 460 8.49 4.66 -25.13
CA ALA A 460 7.96 5.69 -26.02
C ALA A 460 8.19 7.12 -25.48
N LYS A 461 8.04 7.33 -24.17
CA LYS A 461 8.32 8.64 -23.55
C LYS A 461 9.81 9.01 -23.63
N LEU A 462 10.71 8.07 -23.39
CA LEU A 462 12.15 8.31 -23.51
C LEU A 462 12.55 8.57 -24.96
N GLU A 463 11.95 7.86 -25.93
CA GLU A 463 12.15 8.10 -27.36
C GLU A 463 11.69 9.52 -27.75
N GLU A 464 10.56 10.00 -27.21
CA GLU A 464 10.09 11.39 -27.40
C GLU A 464 11.04 12.42 -26.79
N GLU A 465 11.47 12.22 -25.53
CA GLU A 465 12.44 13.11 -24.86
C GLU A 465 13.77 13.16 -25.62
N LYS A 466 14.24 12.02 -26.16
CA LYS A 466 15.44 11.91 -26.98
C LYS A 466 15.31 12.69 -28.29
N ILE A 467 14.18 12.58 -29.00
CA ILE A 467 13.93 13.33 -30.25
C ILE A 467 13.99 14.84 -29.97
N TYR A 468 13.34 15.30 -28.90
CA TYR A 468 13.35 16.72 -28.53
C TYR A 468 14.78 17.21 -28.23
N SER A 469 15.54 16.46 -27.43
CA SER A 469 16.94 16.79 -27.13
C SER A 469 17.85 16.75 -28.38
N SER A 470 17.62 15.82 -29.31
CA SER A 470 18.37 15.78 -30.58
C SER A 470 18.10 17.02 -31.42
N LEU A 471 16.85 17.46 -31.49
CA LEU A 471 16.47 18.65 -32.25
C LEU A 471 17.11 19.91 -31.67
N ASP A 472 17.14 20.03 -30.34
CA ASP A 472 17.79 21.14 -29.63
C ASP A 472 19.31 21.17 -29.89
N VAL A 473 19.96 20.01 -29.85
CA VAL A 473 21.39 19.86 -30.20
C VAL A 473 21.65 20.28 -31.65
N ASP A 474 20.76 19.93 -32.59
CA ASP A 474 20.90 20.34 -33.99
C ASP A 474 20.73 21.87 -34.17
N VAL A 475 19.79 22.49 -33.44
CA VAL A 475 19.62 23.95 -33.41
C VAL A 475 20.87 24.64 -32.87
N GLN A 476 21.36 24.21 -31.70
CA GLN A 476 22.59 24.75 -31.10
C GLN A 476 23.78 24.59 -32.03
N LYS A 477 23.90 23.46 -32.74
CA LYS A 477 24.96 23.23 -33.73
C LYS A 477 24.89 24.20 -34.91
N MET A 478 23.69 24.54 -35.40
CA MET A 478 23.52 25.56 -36.43
C MET A 478 23.89 26.95 -35.92
N GLU A 479 23.53 27.29 -34.69
CA GLU A 479 23.88 28.57 -34.05
C GLU A 479 25.39 28.71 -33.90
N VAL A 480 26.08 27.69 -33.37
CA VAL A 480 27.56 27.67 -33.28
C VAL A 480 28.21 27.91 -34.63
N GLU A 481 27.73 27.26 -35.70
CA GLU A 481 28.31 27.45 -37.04
C GLU A 481 28.03 28.84 -37.61
N LYS A 482 26.87 29.44 -37.30
CA LYS A 482 26.54 30.81 -37.68
C LYS A 482 27.49 31.81 -37.00
N GLU A 483 27.64 31.72 -35.69
CA GLU A 483 28.51 32.63 -34.92
C GLU A 483 29.98 32.46 -35.34
N ARG A 484 30.42 31.23 -35.67
CA ARG A 484 31.77 30.97 -36.23
C ARG A 484 31.98 31.61 -37.61
N LYS A 485 30.97 31.62 -38.48
CA LYS A 485 31.06 32.29 -39.79
C LYS A 485 31.19 33.79 -39.63
N GLU A 486 30.43 34.39 -38.73
CA GLU A 486 30.48 35.82 -38.43
C GLU A 486 31.84 36.21 -37.84
N LYS A 487 32.35 35.42 -36.89
CA LYS A 487 33.70 35.57 -36.33
C LYS A 487 34.79 35.54 -37.41
N ARG A 488 34.74 34.57 -38.35
CA ARG A 488 35.73 34.46 -39.45
C ARG A 488 35.73 35.71 -40.33
N LYS A 489 34.54 36.23 -40.67
CA LYS A 489 34.41 37.43 -41.49
C LYS A 489 35.02 38.67 -40.81
N ILE A 490 34.73 38.87 -39.53
CA ILE A 490 35.28 39.99 -38.74
C ILE A 490 36.81 39.84 -38.56
N GLU A 491 37.33 38.62 -38.45
CA GLU A 491 38.77 38.34 -38.41
C GLU A 491 39.45 38.70 -39.74
N GLU A 492 38.88 38.27 -40.87
CA GLU A 492 39.36 38.61 -42.22
C GLU A 492 39.37 40.13 -42.44
N ASP A 493 38.25 40.82 -42.18
CA ASP A 493 38.13 42.28 -42.35
C ASP A 493 39.16 43.05 -41.49
N ARG A 494 39.42 42.57 -40.27
CA ARG A 494 40.45 43.14 -39.38
C ARG A 494 41.85 42.93 -39.92
N ASP A 495 42.16 41.73 -40.38
CA ASP A 495 43.51 41.39 -40.86
C ASP A 495 43.83 42.14 -42.16
N ASP A 496 42.85 42.29 -43.06
CA ASP A 496 42.95 43.11 -44.26
C ASP A 496 43.23 44.58 -43.93
N LEU A 497 42.43 45.17 -43.02
CA LEU A 497 42.62 46.55 -42.57
C LEU A 497 44.01 46.77 -41.96
N LYS A 498 44.47 45.80 -41.15
CA LYS A 498 45.80 45.81 -40.53
C LYS A 498 46.92 45.70 -41.57
N GLU A 499 46.72 44.94 -42.64
CA GLU A 499 47.68 44.84 -43.74
C GLU A 499 47.75 46.16 -44.53
N HIS A 500 46.60 46.76 -44.85
CA HIS A 500 46.52 48.08 -45.49
C HIS A 500 47.23 49.17 -44.66
N TYR A 501 47.01 49.19 -43.35
CA TYR A 501 47.71 50.09 -42.43
C TYR A 501 49.23 49.89 -42.43
N LYS A 502 49.71 48.64 -42.34
CA LYS A 502 51.14 48.33 -42.42
C LYS A 502 51.75 48.76 -43.76
N LYS A 503 51.06 48.52 -44.89
CA LYS A 503 51.50 48.97 -46.22
C LYS A 503 51.61 50.50 -46.29
N ALA A 504 50.65 51.23 -45.74
CA ALA A 504 50.69 52.69 -45.66
C ALA A 504 51.87 53.18 -44.80
N GLN A 505 52.12 52.55 -43.65
CA GLN A 505 53.23 52.90 -42.76
C GLN A 505 54.61 52.62 -43.38
N VAL A 506 54.77 51.50 -44.10
CA VAL A 506 56.00 51.17 -44.83
C VAL A 506 56.23 52.15 -45.99
N SER A 507 55.17 52.54 -46.70
CA SER A 507 55.23 53.56 -47.77
C SER A 507 55.69 54.92 -47.21
N LEU A 508 55.17 55.32 -46.05
CA LEU A 508 55.62 56.52 -45.32
C LEU A 508 57.09 56.45 -44.91
N ARG A 509 57.57 55.28 -44.43
CA ARG A 509 58.98 55.09 -44.05
C ARG A 509 59.91 55.14 -45.27
N ARG A 510 59.52 54.58 -46.42
CA ARG A 510 60.31 54.65 -47.67
C ARG A 510 60.44 56.08 -48.19
N ALA A 511 59.36 56.87 -48.15
CA ALA A 511 59.38 58.29 -48.52
C ALA A 511 60.31 59.13 -47.62
N ARG A 512 60.69 58.66 -46.43
CA ARG A 512 61.54 59.40 -45.48
C ARG A 512 63.05 59.18 -45.67
N VAL A 513 63.48 58.23 -46.50
CA VAL A 513 64.87 57.72 -46.54
C VAL A 513 65.63 58.06 -47.84
N GLY A 514 65.00 58.64 -48.88
CA GLY A 514 65.72 58.97 -50.13
C GLY A 514 65.28 60.25 -50.85
N GLY A 515 66.14 61.28 -50.86
CA GLY A 515 66.38 62.23 -51.99
C GLY A 515 65.54 63.51 -52.17
N SER A 516 66.22 64.68 -52.18
CA SER A 516 65.87 66.05 -52.65
C SER A 516 64.62 66.81 -52.10
N SER A 517 64.87 68.05 -51.67
CA SER A 517 64.17 68.80 -50.60
C SER A 517 62.71 69.25 -50.84
N ASP A 518 62.27 69.48 -52.09
CA ASP A 518 60.96 70.14 -52.32
C ASP A 518 59.85 69.18 -52.83
N GLN A 519 60.23 68.12 -53.56
CA GLN A 519 59.29 67.05 -53.97
C GLN A 519 58.92 66.14 -52.77
N LEU A 520 59.88 65.92 -51.86
CA LEU A 520 59.73 65.14 -50.64
C LEU A 520 58.69 65.72 -49.68
N GLN A 521 58.61 67.04 -49.56
CA GLN A 521 57.65 67.68 -48.64
C GLN A 521 56.21 67.37 -49.04
N LYS A 522 55.95 67.28 -50.36
CA LYS A 522 54.63 66.96 -50.90
C LYS A 522 54.29 65.47 -50.75
N GLU A 523 55.22 64.56 -51.05
CA GLU A 523 55.02 63.11 -50.88
C GLU A 523 54.91 62.68 -49.41
N VAL A 524 55.67 63.32 -48.50
CA VAL A 524 55.56 63.08 -47.05
C VAL A 524 54.24 63.61 -46.50
N GLN A 525 53.75 64.76 -46.98
CA GLN A 525 52.43 65.29 -46.61
C GLN A 525 51.30 64.41 -47.14
N GLU A 526 51.38 63.94 -48.39
CA GLU A 526 50.39 63.00 -48.94
C GLU A 526 50.43 61.62 -48.26
N GLY A 527 51.62 61.15 -47.88
CA GLY A 527 51.79 59.92 -47.10
C GLY A 527 51.24 60.06 -45.68
N LYS A 528 51.45 61.21 -45.04
CA LYS A 528 50.84 61.55 -43.74
C LYS A 528 49.33 61.65 -43.83
N ALA A 529 48.79 62.35 -44.82
CA ALA A 529 47.35 62.46 -45.03
C ALA A 529 46.72 61.09 -45.29
N ARG A 530 47.40 60.20 -46.03
CA ARG A 530 46.95 58.81 -46.22
C ARG A 530 47.01 57.99 -44.93
N ALA A 531 48.07 58.12 -44.13
CA ALA A 531 48.17 57.44 -42.84
C ALA A 531 47.13 57.95 -41.84
N GLU A 532 46.94 59.27 -41.75
CA GLU A 532 45.92 59.92 -40.92
C GLU A 532 44.51 59.58 -41.38
N TYR A 533 44.26 59.47 -42.69
CA TYR A 533 42.99 58.99 -43.25
C TYR A 533 42.67 57.57 -42.75
N TRP A 534 43.61 56.62 -42.87
CA TRP A 534 43.39 55.26 -42.40
C TRP A 534 43.35 55.14 -40.88
N GLU A 535 44.09 55.99 -40.14
CA GLU A 535 44.02 56.08 -38.68
C GLU A 535 42.64 56.59 -38.22
N LYS A 536 42.08 57.57 -38.97
CA LYS A 536 40.75 58.11 -38.71
C LYS A 536 39.65 57.13 -39.09
N GLU A 537 39.78 56.45 -40.22
CA GLU A 537 38.87 55.36 -40.62
C GLU A 537 38.90 54.22 -39.59
N PHE A 538 40.08 53.88 -39.06
CA PHE A 538 40.24 52.89 -37.99
C PHE A 538 39.55 53.32 -36.67
N GLN A 539 39.47 54.62 -36.39
CA GLN A 539 38.74 55.16 -35.22
C GLN A 539 37.26 55.48 -35.48
N GLU A 540 36.85 55.70 -36.74
CA GLU A 540 35.47 55.99 -37.15
C GLU A 540 34.64 54.71 -37.36
N ILE A 541 35.24 53.52 -37.46
CA ILE A 541 34.52 52.24 -37.29
C ILE A 541 33.88 52.27 -35.89
N GLN A 542 32.54 52.40 -35.86
CA GLN A 542 31.75 52.66 -34.65
C GLN A 542 31.82 51.57 -33.56
N HIS A 543 32.50 50.45 -33.82
CA HIS A 543 32.64 49.32 -32.90
C HIS A 543 34.11 48.85 -32.86
N ASP A 544 34.68 48.67 -31.66
CA ASP A 544 36.00 48.06 -31.51
C ASP A 544 35.90 46.56 -31.86
N PRO A 545 36.44 46.12 -33.02
CA PRO A 545 36.30 44.73 -33.46
C PRO A 545 36.96 43.77 -32.45
N THR A 546 37.90 44.24 -31.63
CA THR A 546 38.54 43.46 -30.56
C THR A 546 37.55 43.08 -29.45
N VAL A 547 36.59 43.97 -29.14
CA VAL A 547 35.52 43.71 -28.17
C VAL A 547 34.49 42.74 -28.76
N GLU A 548 34.07 42.95 -30.00
CA GLU A 548 33.12 42.07 -30.69
C GLU A 548 33.65 40.64 -30.87
N LEU A 549 34.92 40.47 -31.28
CA LEU A 549 35.52 39.14 -31.36
C LEU A 549 35.61 38.45 -30.00
N LYS A 550 35.84 39.20 -28.93
CA LYS A 550 35.87 38.64 -27.57
C LYS A 550 34.47 38.22 -27.14
N GLU A 551 33.45 39.00 -27.47
CA GLU A 551 32.05 38.66 -27.19
C GLU A 551 31.58 37.45 -27.99
N LEU A 552 31.83 37.41 -29.31
CA LEU A 552 31.57 36.25 -30.18
C LEU A 552 32.32 35.00 -29.72
N LYS A 553 33.56 35.16 -29.25
CA LYS A 553 34.34 34.04 -28.69
C LYS A 553 33.69 33.46 -27.45
N ASN A 554 33.28 34.30 -26.50
CA ASN A 554 32.58 33.84 -25.30
C ASN A 554 31.25 33.16 -25.65
N LYS A 555 30.47 33.73 -26.58
CA LYS A 555 29.21 33.12 -27.06
C LYS A 555 29.43 31.75 -27.69
N VAL A 556 30.47 31.58 -28.50
CA VAL A 556 30.83 30.28 -29.08
C VAL A 556 31.25 29.29 -27.99
N GLU A 557 32.05 29.71 -27.00
CA GLU A 557 32.44 28.85 -25.87
C GLU A 557 31.22 28.41 -25.03
N ASP A 558 30.29 29.32 -24.71
CA ASP A 558 29.07 29.03 -23.97
C ASP A 558 28.16 28.03 -24.74
N LEU A 559 27.97 28.25 -26.06
CA LEU A 559 27.18 27.37 -26.91
C LEU A 559 27.85 25.99 -27.11
N GLU A 560 29.18 25.91 -27.14
CA GLU A 560 29.92 24.65 -27.21
C GLU A 560 29.77 23.81 -25.93
N VAL A 561 29.75 24.47 -24.76
CA VAL A 561 29.46 23.81 -23.48
C VAL A 561 28.03 23.26 -23.48
N ALA A 562 27.04 24.08 -23.85
CA ALA A 562 25.65 23.65 -23.95
C ALA A 562 25.47 22.46 -24.92
N LEU A 563 26.16 22.50 -26.08
CA LEU A 563 26.15 21.41 -27.06
C LEU A 563 26.74 20.12 -26.48
N HIS A 564 27.80 20.22 -25.66
CA HIS A 564 28.40 19.07 -25.02
C HIS A 564 27.48 18.46 -23.95
N GLU A 565 26.84 19.30 -23.13
CA GLU A 565 25.85 18.87 -22.14
C GLU A 565 24.64 18.20 -22.80
N GLY A 566 24.13 18.75 -23.90
CA GLY A 566 23.04 18.15 -24.68
C GLY A 566 23.39 16.77 -25.23
N LYS A 567 24.62 16.58 -25.74
CA LYS A 567 25.11 15.27 -26.21
C LYS A 567 25.20 14.25 -25.09
N LEU A 568 25.75 14.64 -23.93
CA LEU A 568 25.84 13.76 -22.76
C LEU A 568 24.45 13.35 -22.27
N ARG A 569 23.47 14.27 -22.35
CA ARG A 569 22.08 13.97 -21.99
C ARG A 569 21.45 12.94 -22.93
N ILE A 570 21.70 13.03 -24.24
CA ILE A 570 21.24 12.04 -25.22
C ILE A 570 21.84 10.66 -24.92
N GLU A 571 23.14 10.57 -24.65
CA GLU A 571 23.82 9.31 -24.30
C GLU A 571 23.25 8.67 -23.02
N GLN A 572 22.92 9.49 -22.01
CA GLN A 572 22.23 9.01 -20.80
C GLN A 572 20.82 8.47 -21.08
N LEU A 573 20.07 9.10 -21.99
CA LEU A 573 18.75 8.63 -22.37
C LEU A 573 18.83 7.33 -23.18
N GLU A 574 19.81 7.19 -24.07
CA GLU A 574 20.05 5.98 -24.86
C GLU A 574 20.39 4.78 -23.97
N THR A 575 21.29 4.96 -23.00
CA THR A 575 21.62 3.89 -22.04
C THR A 575 20.43 3.46 -21.19
N GLN A 576 19.54 4.38 -20.82
CA GLN A 576 18.30 4.06 -20.11
C GLN A 576 17.28 3.33 -21.01
N GLU A 577 17.15 3.76 -22.26
CA GLU A 577 16.28 3.14 -23.26
C GLU A 577 16.70 1.69 -23.54
N ASP A 578 17.99 1.46 -23.77
CA ASP A 578 18.56 0.13 -24.03
C ASP A 578 18.37 -0.82 -22.84
N TYR A 579 18.57 -0.33 -21.61
CA TYR A 579 18.30 -1.10 -20.40
C TYR A 579 16.84 -1.55 -20.33
N LEU A 580 15.89 -0.63 -20.55
CA LEU A 580 14.45 -0.96 -20.50
C LEU A 580 14.01 -1.87 -21.66
N LYS A 581 14.60 -1.72 -22.86
CA LYS A 581 14.39 -2.63 -23.99
C LYS A 581 14.88 -4.04 -23.66
N GLY A 582 16.04 -4.15 -23.00
CA GLY A 582 16.57 -5.40 -22.47
C GLY A 582 15.63 -6.09 -21.47
N GLU A 583 15.13 -5.34 -20.47
CA GLU A 583 14.14 -5.87 -19.50
C GLU A 583 12.86 -6.35 -20.19
N LEU A 584 12.32 -5.57 -21.13
CA LEU A 584 11.10 -5.94 -21.87
C LEU A 584 11.31 -7.25 -22.66
N GLN A 585 12.46 -7.42 -23.29
CA GLN A 585 12.77 -8.62 -24.07
C GLN A 585 12.97 -9.86 -23.19
N GLN A 586 13.68 -9.69 -22.06
CA GLN A 586 13.82 -10.75 -21.06
C GLN A 586 12.45 -11.19 -20.53
N SER A 587 11.60 -10.23 -20.18
CA SER A 587 10.25 -10.49 -19.71
C SER A 587 9.47 -11.30 -20.75
N ARG A 588 9.44 -10.85 -22.01
CA ARG A 588 8.75 -11.55 -23.12
C ARG A 588 9.27 -12.97 -23.32
N GLY A 589 10.58 -13.20 -23.12
CA GLY A 589 11.18 -14.52 -23.13
C GLY A 589 10.65 -15.43 -22.03
N GLN A 590 10.56 -14.94 -20.79
CA GLN A 590 10.03 -15.69 -19.65
C GLN A 590 8.57 -16.11 -19.85
N ILE A 591 7.76 -15.28 -20.52
CA ILE A 591 6.38 -15.68 -20.88
C ILE A 591 6.39 -16.87 -21.83
N LYS A 592 7.17 -16.80 -22.90
CA LYS A 592 7.18 -17.85 -23.91
C LYS A 592 7.62 -19.19 -23.32
N GLU A 593 8.61 -19.15 -22.45
CA GLU A 593 9.09 -20.34 -21.73
C GLU A 593 8.01 -20.91 -20.79
N ARG A 594 7.32 -20.07 -20.02
CA ARG A 594 6.24 -20.52 -19.13
C ARG A 594 5.03 -21.03 -19.87
N ASP A 595 4.64 -20.38 -20.97
CA ASP A 595 3.54 -20.82 -21.84
C ASP A 595 3.86 -22.19 -22.45
N HIS A 596 5.12 -22.41 -22.83
CA HIS A 596 5.59 -23.71 -23.32
C HIS A 596 5.51 -24.79 -22.25
N VAL A 597 6.09 -24.56 -21.06
CA VAL A 597 6.04 -25.50 -19.92
C VAL A 597 4.61 -25.84 -19.52
N MET A 598 3.72 -24.85 -19.56
CA MET A 598 2.31 -25.02 -19.24
C MET A 598 1.56 -25.82 -20.30
N GLY A 599 1.86 -25.60 -21.58
CA GLY A 599 1.36 -26.44 -22.67
C GLY A 599 1.77 -27.91 -22.50
N GLU A 600 3.00 -28.16 -22.08
CA GLU A 600 3.48 -29.52 -21.75
C GLU A 600 2.75 -30.09 -20.54
N ALA A 601 2.60 -29.32 -19.45
CA ALA A 601 1.89 -29.76 -18.25
C ALA A 601 0.42 -30.09 -18.52
N ILE A 602 -0.28 -29.28 -19.33
CA ILE A 602 -1.67 -29.56 -19.75
C ILE A 602 -1.72 -30.87 -20.54
N THR A 603 -0.74 -31.12 -21.40
CA THR A 603 -0.65 -32.37 -22.18
C THR A 603 -0.45 -33.58 -21.26
N GLN A 604 0.46 -33.49 -20.30
CA GLN A 604 0.70 -34.54 -19.30
C GLN A 604 -0.54 -34.80 -18.42
N ILE A 605 -1.22 -33.73 -17.97
CA ILE A 605 -2.46 -33.85 -17.18
C ILE A 605 -3.53 -34.58 -17.99
N ARG A 606 -3.67 -34.27 -19.29
CA ARG A 606 -4.60 -34.97 -20.19
C ARG A 606 -4.24 -36.45 -20.35
N GLU A 607 -2.96 -36.79 -20.46
CA GLU A 607 -2.51 -38.18 -20.54
C GLU A 607 -2.83 -38.96 -19.26
N VAL A 608 -2.53 -38.39 -18.09
CA VAL A 608 -2.87 -38.97 -16.80
C VAL A 608 -4.39 -39.11 -16.64
N ALA A 609 -5.16 -38.10 -17.05
CA ALA A 609 -6.61 -38.14 -17.01
C ALA A 609 -7.18 -39.28 -17.89
N LYS A 610 -6.63 -39.48 -19.09
CA LYS A 610 -7.00 -40.62 -19.96
C LYS A 610 -6.68 -41.96 -19.29
N TYR A 611 -5.51 -42.07 -18.68
CA TYR A 611 -5.10 -43.29 -17.99
C TYR A 611 -6.00 -43.62 -16.78
N VAL A 612 -6.33 -42.62 -15.97
CA VAL A 612 -7.24 -42.78 -14.82
C VAL A 612 -8.66 -43.13 -15.28
N GLN A 613 -9.12 -42.62 -16.42
CA GLN A 613 -10.39 -43.01 -17.03
C GLN A 613 -10.39 -44.48 -17.48
N ASP A 614 -9.33 -44.96 -18.13
CA ASP A 614 -9.21 -46.37 -18.52
C ASP A 614 -9.21 -47.30 -17.29
N LEU A 615 -8.49 -46.91 -16.23
CA LEU A 615 -8.50 -47.60 -14.94
C LEU A 615 -9.88 -47.65 -14.30
N ALA A 616 -10.66 -46.56 -14.37
CA ALA A 616 -12.02 -46.52 -13.84
C ALA A 616 -12.94 -47.49 -14.58
N VAL A 617 -12.85 -47.56 -15.92
CA VAL A 617 -13.60 -48.52 -16.74
C VAL A 617 -13.24 -49.97 -16.37
N ARG A 618 -11.94 -50.27 -16.19
CA ARG A 618 -11.51 -51.60 -15.73
C ARG A 618 -11.98 -51.91 -14.31
N ALA A 619 -12.00 -50.91 -13.44
CA ALA A 619 -12.51 -51.05 -12.08
C ALA A 619 -14.01 -51.35 -12.05
N ASP A 620 -14.80 -50.78 -12.98
CA ASP A 620 -16.22 -51.12 -13.15
C ASP A 620 -16.42 -52.61 -13.47
N VAL A 621 -15.63 -53.16 -14.37
CA VAL A 621 -15.68 -54.59 -14.74
C VAL A 621 -15.28 -55.48 -13.56
N LEU A 622 -14.23 -55.13 -12.83
CA LEU A 622 -13.75 -55.90 -11.68
C LEU A 622 -14.73 -55.84 -10.49
N SER A 623 -15.41 -54.71 -10.27
CA SER A 623 -16.42 -54.59 -9.20
C SER A 623 -17.59 -55.56 -9.39
N LEU A 624 -17.91 -55.95 -10.62
CA LEU A 624 -18.95 -56.95 -10.90
C LEU A 624 -18.53 -58.38 -10.51
N MET A 625 -17.23 -58.62 -10.32
CA MET A 625 -16.65 -59.93 -10.03
C MET A 625 -16.21 -60.11 -8.56
N CYS A 626 -16.11 -59.02 -7.77
CA CYS A 626 -15.67 -59.09 -6.38
C CYS A 626 -16.83 -59.49 -5.43
N GLY A 627 -16.68 -60.60 -4.71
CA GLY A 627 -17.62 -61.02 -3.67
C GLY A 627 -17.40 -60.28 -2.33
N LEU A 628 -18.47 -59.70 -1.78
CA LEU A 628 -18.47 -58.92 -0.53
C LEU A 628 -18.44 -59.77 0.76
N SER A 629 -18.30 -61.09 0.63
CA SER A 629 -18.40 -62.05 1.74
C SER A 629 -17.12 -62.18 2.57
N SER A 630 -15.98 -61.67 2.10
CA SER A 630 -14.71 -61.67 2.83
C SER A 630 -14.24 -60.24 3.11
N ASP A 631 -13.47 -60.05 4.18
CA ASP A 631 -12.91 -58.74 4.53
C ASP A 631 -11.99 -58.21 3.43
N ILE A 632 -11.24 -59.10 2.77
CA ILE A 632 -10.42 -58.78 1.60
C ILE A 632 -11.30 -58.32 0.42
N GLY A 633 -12.45 -58.95 0.18
CA GLY A 633 -13.39 -58.57 -0.86
C GLY A 633 -14.02 -57.19 -0.63
N ARG A 634 -14.32 -56.85 0.64
CA ARG A 634 -14.81 -55.51 1.02
C ARG A 634 -13.75 -54.42 0.84
N GLU A 635 -12.51 -54.71 1.19
CA GLU A 635 -11.39 -53.78 1.02
C GLU A 635 -11.07 -53.54 -0.47
N LEU A 636 -11.12 -54.58 -1.31
CA LEU A 636 -11.03 -54.47 -2.76
C LEU A 636 -12.17 -53.65 -3.36
N ALA A 637 -13.41 -53.82 -2.91
CA ALA A 637 -14.55 -53.06 -3.38
C ALA A 637 -14.41 -51.55 -3.08
N LEU A 638 -13.93 -51.19 -1.88
CA LEU A 638 -13.62 -49.80 -1.48
C LEU A 638 -12.52 -49.16 -2.33
N LEU A 639 -11.49 -49.92 -2.69
CA LEU A 639 -10.42 -49.43 -3.57
C LEU A 639 -10.94 -49.19 -4.99
N LEU A 640 -11.76 -50.10 -5.53
CA LEU A 640 -12.35 -49.94 -6.86
C LEU A 640 -13.29 -48.73 -6.93
N ASP A 641 -14.09 -48.48 -5.88
CA ASP A 641 -14.98 -47.30 -5.80
C ASP A 641 -14.19 -45.97 -5.75
N ARG A 642 -13.05 -45.96 -5.05
CA ARG A 642 -12.12 -44.82 -5.07
C ARG A 642 -11.53 -44.56 -6.46
N VAL A 643 -11.16 -45.61 -7.19
CA VAL A 643 -10.64 -45.49 -8.57
C VAL A 643 -11.72 -44.94 -9.51
N LYS A 644 -12.98 -45.37 -9.36
CA LYS A 644 -14.12 -44.82 -10.14
C LYS A 644 -14.37 -43.35 -9.84
N THR A 645 -14.34 -42.97 -8.56
CA THR A 645 -14.48 -41.56 -8.13
C THR A 645 -13.37 -40.69 -8.71
N LEU A 646 -12.13 -41.19 -8.74
CA LEU A 646 -11.01 -40.53 -9.40
C LEU A 646 -11.21 -40.42 -10.92
N GLY A 647 -11.74 -41.46 -11.56
CA GLY A 647 -12.20 -41.44 -12.95
C GLY A 647 -13.14 -40.27 -13.22
N ILE A 648 -14.28 -40.20 -12.53
CA ILE A 648 -15.28 -39.13 -12.72
C ILE A 648 -14.65 -37.74 -12.63
N ARG A 649 -13.74 -37.53 -11.67
CA ARG A 649 -12.99 -36.27 -11.53
C ARG A 649 -12.03 -36.02 -12.68
N ALA A 650 -11.32 -37.04 -13.16
CA ALA A 650 -10.41 -36.96 -14.28
C ALA A 650 -11.11 -36.55 -15.60
N LYS A 651 -12.42 -36.81 -15.75
CA LYS A 651 -13.19 -36.43 -16.95
C LYS A 651 -13.21 -34.92 -17.20
N ALA A 652 -13.10 -34.11 -16.16
CA ALA A 652 -13.04 -32.65 -16.28
C ALA A 652 -11.73 -32.13 -16.90
N TYR A 653 -10.73 -33.00 -17.08
CA TYR A 653 -9.40 -32.67 -17.58
C TYR A 653 -9.11 -33.25 -18.98
N LEU A 654 -10.10 -33.91 -19.60
CA LEU A 654 -10.09 -34.36 -21.00
C LEU A 654 -10.80 -33.34 -21.87
#